data_AF-A0A9J6BHN0-F1
#
_entry.id   AF-A0A9J6BHN0-F1
#
_cell.length_a   1.000
_cell.length_b   1.000
_cell.length_c   1.000
_cell.angle_alpha   90.00
_cell.angle_beta   90.00
_cell.angle_gamma   90.00
#
_symmetry.space_group_name_H-M   'P 1'
#
loop_
_entity.id
_entity.type
_entity.pdbx_description
1 polymer ?
#
loop_
_entity_poly.entity_id
_entity_poly.type
_entity_poly.pdbx_seq_one_letter_code
_entity_poly.pdbx_strand_id
1 'polypeptide(L)'
;MVLKILKFLFFLPLIFAFDVANYRNHKAIVLKIENENQFNLVKSLEFKQGYRFWISPVQVNMKVEMVVSPQTYLEFQELAEDNKIEYQVLTEDVQSWFDDEKATKTRKGSKDIENFALDQYNTFDEIMAFITEMQATHSEFSEIFTIGKSFEGREIKGIKISKNENNPAVFIEANIHAREWISSATAVWLINEFLTSTNETVREVVDGITWYIVPLLNADGYEYAYNYDRLWRKTRSTHASLLCYGADPNRNFGYHWMNGGASAVACTDTFAGKAPFSEPETKALMDFYATVYEKVKIFLSFHSATQALLYPWGDTLSPTQNVNDLRAIADAAINALTARHGTDYVFGNTVEVLYVASGTSPDYVYGVYNTSLAYTYEMRHANVGSRFVLPPEQIIPNAEEILESIMAMIAKAKELGYFKMSQLKTVSFIIFTFSLLNITKSINFHCTFFDERWTALGIVYSCEAEVKSVTKTKNLEVVVGNHQYNTEAERFLSNDDIKAISIREQRNLNYFPEGIDKFFRHVLAFDFEGCQISEVSSKDFAPFHNLKEISFVSNKITELPHNLFKNNPHLIKVDFEDNWIKHIGHEIFTHHKNLNQINLVDNVCISSRILRKSEKSQLIYDIMVNCPPSLKLLENEILDSERFKTEFLKIEEEKINQLKSQIEEIERKIREMIEE
;
A
#
# COMPACT_ATOMS: atom_id res chain seq x y z
N MET A 1 -56.37 -48.25 -28.11
CA MET A 1 -57.14 -46.99 -28.10
C MET A 1 -57.04 -46.34 -26.72
N VAL A 2 -55.83 -45.95 -26.29
CA VAL A 2 -55.60 -45.10 -25.10
C VAL A 2 -54.32 -44.32 -25.38
N LEU A 3 -54.40 -43.35 -26.30
CA LEU A 3 -53.31 -42.41 -26.56
C LEU A 3 -53.89 -41.14 -27.17
N LYS A 4 -54.66 -40.36 -26.38
CA LYS A 4 -55.12 -39.01 -26.79
C LYS A 4 -55.79 -38.21 -25.65
N ILE A 5 -55.29 -38.26 -24.41
CA ILE A 5 -55.70 -37.32 -23.35
C ILE A 5 -54.48 -36.99 -22.47
N LEU A 6 -53.50 -36.27 -23.01
CA LEU A 6 -52.43 -35.63 -22.20
C LEU A 6 -51.64 -34.65 -23.07
N LYS A 7 -52.33 -33.65 -23.63
CA LYS A 7 -51.72 -32.49 -24.30
C LYS A 7 -52.56 -31.25 -24.02
N PHE A 8 -52.74 -30.88 -22.77
CA PHE A 8 -53.18 -29.55 -22.33
C PHE A 8 -52.86 -29.42 -20.83
N LEU A 9 -51.57 -29.50 -20.49
CA LEU A 9 -51.07 -28.89 -19.26
C LEU A 9 -50.42 -27.58 -19.70
N PHE A 10 -51.00 -26.49 -19.21
CA PHE A 10 -50.59 -25.13 -19.43
C PHE A 10 -49.07 -24.98 -19.29
N PHE A 11 -48.38 -24.64 -20.38
CA PHE A 11 -47.18 -23.81 -20.30
C PHE A 11 -47.65 -22.40 -19.92
N LEU A 12 -47.93 -22.17 -18.64
CA LEU A 12 -47.76 -20.82 -18.11
C LEU A 12 -46.24 -20.63 -18.03
N PRO A 13 -45.64 -19.66 -18.75
CA PRO A 13 -44.32 -19.23 -18.35
C PRO A 13 -44.48 -18.74 -16.91
N LEU A 14 -43.78 -19.37 -15.97
CA LEU A 14 -43.53 -18.73 -14.69
C LEU A 14 -42.71 -17.48 -15.02
N ILE A 15 -43.41 -16.38 -15.29
CA ILE A 15 -42.87 -15.05 -15.17
C ILE A 15 -42.64 -14.92 -13.67
N PHE A 16 -41.45 -15.30 -13.21
CA PHE A 16 -40.94 -14.75 -11.96
C PHE A 16 -40.84 -13.25 -12.21
N ALA A 17 -41.88 -12.52 -11.82
CA ALA A 17 -41.75 -11.09 -11.63
C ALA A 17 -40.71 -10.95 -10.52
N PHE A 18 -39.49 -10.57 -10.89
CA PHE A 18 -38.51 -10.17 -9.91
C PHE A 18 -39.05 -8.88 -9.28
N ASP A 19 -39.47 -8.96 -8.03
CA ASP A 19 -39.84 -7.76 -7.27
C ASP A 19 -38.61 -6.87 -7.17
N VAL A 20 -38.74 -5.64 -7.67
CA VAL A 20 -37.71 -4.61 -7.49
C VAL A 20 -37.57 -4.36 -5.99
N ALA A 21 -36.36 -4.56 -5.46
CA ALA A 21 -36.06 -4.38 -4.05
C ALA A 21 -36.41 -2.94 -3.63
N ASN A 22 -37.12 -2.82 -2.52
CA ASN A 22 -37.58 -1.56 -1.97
C ASN A 22 -37.00 -1.36 -0.58
N TYR A 23 -36.28 -0.27 -0.40
CA TYR A 23 -35.57 0.04 0.84
C TYR A 23 -36.23 1.17 1.63
N ARG A 24 -37.51 1.48 1.36
CA ARG A 24 -38.22 2.56 2.06
C ARG A 24 -38.24 2.27 3.55
N ASN A 25 -37.87 3.30 4.32
CA ASN A 25 -37.76 3.27 5.78
C ASN A 25 -36.76 2.22 6.32
N HIS A 26 -35.96 1.59 5.47
CA HIS A 26 -34.85 0.78 5.94
C HIS A 26 -33.78 1.72 6.49
N LYS A 27 -33.17 1.33 7.60
CA LYS A 27 -32.13 2.14 8.23
C LYS A 27 -30.76 1.61 7.85
N ALA A 28 -29.85 2.49 7.44
CA ALA A 28 -28.43 2.14 7.40
C ALA A 28 -27.82 2.46 8.76
N ILE A 29 -27.03 1.53 9.28
CA ILE A 29 -26.38 1.64 10.57
C ILE A 29 -24.91 1.27 10.44
N VAL A 30 -24.08 1.92 11.25
CA VAL A 30 -22.69 1.53 11.47
C VAL A 30 -22.53 1.11 12.93
N LEU A 31 -21.85 -0.01 13.16
CA LEU A 31 -21.52 -0.50 14.49
C LEU A 31 -20.06 -0.91 14.54
N LYS A 32 -19.49 -0.97 15.75
CA LYS A 32 -18.14 -1.47 15.98
C LYS A 32 -18.22 -2.79 16.72
N ILE A 33 -17.49 -3.79 16.23
CA ILE A 33 -17.34 -5.07 16.91
C ILE A 33 -16.12 -4.97 17.84
N GLU A 34 -16.30 -5.16 19.15
CA GLU A 34 -15.21 -4.99 20.13
C GLU A 34 -14.68 -6.31 20.68
N ASN A 35 -15.45 -7.38 20.60
CA ASN A 35 -15.08 -8.68 21.14
C ASN A 35 -15.72 -9.84 20.36
N GLU A 36 -15.23 -11.05 20.63
CA GLU A 36 -15.66 -12.28 19.94
C GLU A 36 -17.15 -12.60 20.11
N ASN A 37 -17.76 -12.24 21.25
CA ASN A 37 -19.19 -12.48 21.45
C ASN A 37 -20.03 -11.60 20.53
N GLN A 38 -19.69 -10.31 20.45
CA GLN A 38 -20.32 -9.37 19.51
C GLN A 38 -20.07 -9.79 18.06
N PHE A 39 -18.86 -10.26 17.74
CA PHE A 39 -18.52 -10.76 16.41
C PHE A 39 -19.44 -11.90 15.99
N ASN A 40 -19.53 -12.95 16.81
CA ASN A 40 -20.36 -14.12 16.51
C ASN A 40 -21.85 -13.76 16.44
N LEU A 41 -22.32 -12.84 17.29
CA LEU A 41 -23.69 -12.36 17.28
C LEU A 41 -24.02 -11.58 16.00
N VAL A 42 -23.22 -10.57 15.66
CA VAL A 42 -23.42 -9.75 14.45
C VAL A 42 -23.31 -10.62 13.20
N LYS A 43 -22.34 -11.55 13.17
CA LYS A 43 -22.19 -12.52 12.08
C LYS A 43 -23.41 -13.43 11.93
N SER A 44 -24.07 -13.82 13.02
CA SER A 44 -25.30 -14.61 12.93
C SER A 44 -26.45 -13.89 12.22
N LEU A 45 -26.43 -12.55 12.18
CA LEU A 45 -27.43 -11.76 11.48
C LEU A 45 -27.33 -11.90 9.96
N GLU A 46 -26.20 -12.36 9.39
CA GLU A 46 -26.06 -12.65 7.96
C GLU A 46 -27.09 -13.69 7.47
N PHE A 47 -27.64 -14.49 8.38
CA PHE A 47 -28.62 -15.54 8.09
C PHE A 47 -30.06 -15.13 8.42
N LYS A 48 -30.27 -13.95 9.03
CA LYS A 48 -31.60 -13.46 9.39
C LYS A 48 -32.15 -12.57 8.27
N GLN A 49 -33.43 -12.75 7.96
CA GLN A 49 -34.13 -11.82 7.06
C GLN A 49 -34.18 -10.42 7.70
N GLY A 50 -34.18 -9.39 6.85
CA GLY A 50 -34.22 -8.00 7.29
C GLY A 50 -32.87 -7.39 7.67
N TYR A 51 -31.75 -8.13 7.51
CA TYR A 51 -30.40 -7.60 7.63
C TYR A 51 -29.65 -7.75 6.31
N ARG A 52 -28.92 -6.72 5.91
CA ARG A 52 -28.05 -6.76 4.73
C ARG A 52 -26.75 -6.04 4.99
N PHE A 53 -25.62 -6.71 4.79
CA PHE A 53 -24.31 -6.17 5.08
C PHE A 53 -23.72 -5.43 3.89
N TRP A 54 -23.20 -4.24 4.14
CA TRP A 54 -22.31 -3.54 3.21
C TRP A 54 -20.86 -3.86 3.47
N ILE A 55 -20.50 -3.98 4.75
CA ILE A 55 -19.25 -4.57 5.21
C ILE A 55 -19.60 -5.78 6.06
N SER A 56 -19.33 -6.98 5.56
CA SER A 56 -19.55 -8.20 6.33
C SER A 56 -18.60 -8.27 7.54
N PRO A 57 -19.06 -8.81 8.68
CA PRO A 57 -18.22 -9.03 9.84
C PRO A 57 -17.21 -10.15 9.58
N VAL A 58 -15.93 -9.81 9.46
CA VAL A 58 -14.84 -10.78 9.23
C VAL A 58 -13.86 -10.92 10.39
N GLN A 59 -13.76 -9.92 11.29
CA GLN A 59 -12.89 -9.96 12.47
C GLN A 59 -13.39 -9.04 13.59
N VAL A 60 -12.78 -9.13 14.78
CA VAL A 60 -12.98 -8.15 15.87
C VAL A 60 -12.29 -6.82 15.55
N ASN A 61 -12.68 -5.75 16.24
CA ASN A 61 -12.19 -4.37 16.07
C ASN A 61 -12.46 -3.73 14.70
N MET A 62 -13.39 -4.28 13.91
CA MET A 62 -13.81 -3.66 12.65
C MET A 62 -15.11 -2.87 12.80
N LYS A 63 -15.27 -1.86 11.95
CA LYS A 63 -16.57 -1.22 11.71
C LYS A 63 -17.37 -2.06 10.72
N VAL A 64 -18.63 -2.30 11.05
CA VAL A 64 -19.60 -3.00 10.22
C VAL A 64 -20.66 -2.00 9.82
N GLU A 65 -20.97 -1.96 8.53
CA GLU A 65 -22.08 -1.19 7.99
C GLU A 65 -23.14 -2.16 7.47
N MET A 66 -24.39 -1.96 7.87
CA MET A 66 -25.50 -2.79 7.44
C MET A 66 -26.80 -2.00 7.29
N VAL A 67 -27.70 -2.53 6.49
CA VAL A 67 -29.07 -2.06 6.30
C VAL A 67 -30.01 -2.98 7.08
N VAL A 68 -30.86 -2.37 7.90
CA VAL A 68 -31.84 -3.06 8.74
C VAL A 68 -33.25 -2.69 8.31
N SER A 69 -34.09 -3.70 8.13
CA SER A 69 -35.49 -3.50 7.73
C SER A 69 -36.32 -2.85 8.84
N PRO A 70 -37.39 -2.11 8.49
CA PRO A 70 -38.29 -1.52 9.48
C PRO A 70 -38.85 -2.54 10.47
N GLN A 71 -39.13 -3.76 10.00
CA GLN A 71 -39.76 -4.83 10.78
C GLN A 71 -38.80 -5.43 11.81
N THR A 72 -37.50 -5.47 11.50
CA THR A 72 -36.47 -6.09 12.37
C THR A 72 -35.69 -5.08 13.18
N TYR A 73 -35.91 -3.78 12.97
CA TYR A 73 -35.14 -2.75 13.66
C TYR A 73 -35.31 -2.78 15.17
N LEU A 74 -36.53 -2.97 15.70
CA LEU A 74 -36.75 -3.06 17.15
C LEU A 74 -36.00 -4.24 17.77
N GLU A 75 -36.03 -5.41 17.13
CA GLU A 75 -35.26 -6.60 17.57
C GLU A 75 -33.76 -6.31 17.55
N PHE A 76 -33.28 -5.57 16.55
CA PHE A 76 -31.88 -5.13 16.51
C PHE A 76 -31.53 -4.19 17.68
N GLN A 77 -32.41 -3.25 18.04
CA GLN A 77 -32.15 -2.33 19.16
C GLN A 77 -32.01 -3.07 20.49
N GLU A 78 -32.91 -4.01 20.77
CA GLU A 78 -32.86 -4.86 21.96
C GLU A 78 -31.57 -5.70 21.98
N LEU A 79 -31.25 -6.34 20.84
CA LEU A 79 -30.02 -7.12 20.69
C LEU A 79 -28.77 -6.28 20.94
N ALA A 80 -28.74 -5.06 20.41
CA ALA A 80 -27.61 -4.15 20.59
C ALA A 80 -27.47 -3.69 22.04
N GLU A 81 -28.57 -3.38 22.73
CA GLU A 81 -28.59 -2.98 24.13
C GLU A 81 -28.11 -4.11 25.05
N ASP A 82 -28.69 -5.31 24.90
CA ASP A 82 -28.38 -6.50 25.71
C ASP A 82 -26.90 -6.90 25.61
N ASN A 83 -26.30 -6.66 24.44
CA ASN A 83 -24.91 -7.05 24.14
C ASN A 83 -23.94 -5.87 24.15
N LYS A 84 -24.39 -4.68 24.59
CA LYS A 84 -23.60 -3.45 24.68
C LYS A 84 -22.88 -3.13 23.36
N ILE A 85 -23.59 -3.29 22.23
CA ILE A 85 -23.10 -2.95 20.90
C ILE A 85 -23.41 -1.48 20.65
N GLU A 86 -22.38 -0.65 20.59
CA GLU A 86 -22.52 0.73 20.16
C GLU A 86 -22.74 0.80 18.64
N TYR A 87 -23.77 1.53 18.23
CA TYR A 87 -24.08 1.78 16.83
C TYR A 87 -24.60 3.20 16.59
N GLN A 88 -24.46 3.65 15.35
CA GLN A 88 -24.99 4.92 14.86
C GLN A 88 -25.93 4.65 13.69
N VAL A 89 -27.10 5.29 13.70
CA VAL A 89 -27.99 5.34 12.55
C VAL A 89 -27.50 6.41 11.57
N LEU A 90 -27.26 6.00 10.32
CA LEU A 90 -26.75 6.86 9.25
C LEU A 90 -27.87 7.47 8.42
N THR A 91 -28.96 6.73 8.24
CA THR A 91 -30.21 7.23 7.67
C THR A 91 -31.39 6.44 8.21
N GLU A 92 -32.53 7.11 8.24
CA GLU A 92 -33.85 6.53 8.55
C GLU A 92 -34.51 5.91 7.31
N ASP A 93 -34.04 6.27 6.11
CA ASP A 93 -34.60 5.81 4.84
C ASP A 93 -33.51 5.65 3.77
N VAL A 94 -33.02 4.43 3.59
CA VAL A 94 -32.03 4.08 2.55
C VAL A 94 -32.56 4.29 1.14
N GLN A 95 -33.88 4.18 0.91
CA GLN A 95 -34.43 4.38 -0.43
C GLN A 95 -34.21 5.81 -0.94
N SER A 96 -34.23 6.80 -0.05
CA SER A 96 -34.02 8.20 -0.41
C SER A 96 -32.72 8.41 -1.20
N TRP A 97 -31.62 7.74 -0.81
CA TRP A 97 -30.36 7.81 -1.53
C TRP A 97 -30.43 7.28 -2.96
N PHE A 98 -31.18 6.20 -3.19
CA PHE A 98 -31.35 5.64 -4.54
C PHE A 98 -32.29 6.50 -5.39
N ASP A 99 -33.30 7.09 -4.77
CA ASP A 99 -34.22 8.02 -5.44
C ASP A 99 -33.47 9.29 -5.88
N ASP A 100 -32.57 9.81 -5.03
CA ASP A 100 -31.70 10.96 -5.35
C ASP A 100 -30.67 10.64 -6.46
N GLU A 101 -30.03 9.46 -6.41
CA GLU A 101 -29.11 8.97 -7.47
C GLU A 101 -29.83 8.85 -8.82
N LYS A 102 -31.12 8.47 -8.83
CA LYS A 102 -31.92 8.40 -10.05
C LYS A 102 -32.41 9.78 -10.51
N ALA A 103 -32.79 10.66 -9.59
CA ALA A 103 -33.29 12.00 -9.88
C ALA A 103 -32.21 12.93 -10.47
N THR A 104 -30.94 12.68 -10.13
CA THR A 104 -29.77 13.42 -10.66
C THR A 104 -29.43 13.09 -12.11
N LYS A 105 -30.10 12.12 -12.75
CA LYS A 105 -30.01 11.92 -14.20
C LYS A 105 -30.58 13.12 -14.95
N THR A 106 -29.68 14.01 -15.38
CA THR A 106 -30.05 15.23 -16.10
C THR A 106 -30.44 15.00 -17.56
N ARG A 107 -30.08 13.83 -18.13
CA ARG A 107 -30.32 13.47 -19.54
C ARG A 107 -30.85 12.04 -19.62
N LYS A 108 -31.67 11.76 -20.64
CA LYS A 108 -31.95 10.35 -21.00
C LYS A 108 -30.64 9.73 -21.44
N GLY A 109 -30.32 8.55 -20.90
CA GLY A 109 -29.16 7.80 -21.36
C GLY A 109 -29.24 7.55 -22.87
N SER A 110 -28.08 7.53 -23.50
CA SER A 110 -27.92 7.47 -24.95
C SER A 110 -27.03 6.31 -25.32
N LYS A 111 -27.38 5.62 -26.41
CA LYS A 111 -26.50 4.65 -27.06
C LYS A 111 -25.58 5.31 -28.10
N ASP A 112 -25.81 6.59 -28.42
CA ASP A 112 -24.99 7.39 -29.34
C ASP A 112 -23.88 8.12 -28.58
N ILE A 113 -22.64 8.02 -29.07
CA ILE A 113 -21.41 8.60 -28.50
C ILE A 113 -21.50 10.10 -28.24
N GLU A 114 -22.07 10.88 -29.17
CA GLU A 114 -22.18 12.34 -29.06
C GLU A 114 -23.04 12.78 -27.86
N ASN A 115 -23.92 11.89 -27.40
CA ASN A 115 -24.85 12.13 -26.30
C ASN A 115 -24.60 11.21 -25.10
N PHE A 116 -23.54 10.40 -25.12
CA PHE A 116 -23.20 9.53 -23.98
C PHE A 116 -22.75 10.37 -22.79
N ALA A 117 -23.34 10.09 -21.63
CA ALA A 117 -23.14 10.90 -20.43
C ALA A 117 -22.09 10.23 -19.52
N LEU A 118 -20.88 10.80 -19.53
CA LEU A 118 -19.76 10.36 -18.68
C LEU A 118 -19.91 10.80 -17.21
N ASP A 119 -20.89 11.64 -16.91
CA ASP A 119 -21.21 12.22 -15.61
C ASP A 119 -22.43 11.55 -14.94
N GLN A 120 -22.81 10.34 -15.37
CA GLN A 120 -23.89 9.57 -14.75
C GLN A 120 -23.63 8.05 -14.80
N TYR A 121 -24.38 7.28 -14.01
CA TYR A 121 -24.37 5.82 -14.07
C TYR A 121 -25.27 5.30 -15.20
N ASN A 122 -24.64 4.68 -16.20
CA ASN A 122 -25.28 4.20 -17.42
C ASN A 122 -25.63 2.71 -17.32
N THR A 123 -26.62 2.25 -18.07
CA THR A 123 -26.99 0.82 -18.15
C THR A 123 -25.87 -0.01 -18.80
N PHE A 124 -25.91 -1.34 -18.64
CA PHE A 124 -24.98 -2.25 -19.33
C PHE A 124 -25.01 -2.01 -20.84
N ASP A 125 -26.22 -1.93 -21.40
CA ASP A 125 -26.47 -1.74 -22.84
C ASP A 125 -25.90 -0.43 -23.37
N GLU A 126 -26.02 0.66 -22.61
CA GLU A 126 -25.43 1.96 -22.97
C GLU A 126 -23.90 1.91 -22.91
N ILE A 127 -23.32 1.28 -21.88
CA ILE A 127 -21.86 1.13 -21.76
C ILE A 127 -21.31 0.27 -22.91
N MET A 128 -21.97 -0.85 -23.24
CA MET A 128 -21.55 -1.73 -24.34
C MET A 128 -21.68 -1.04 -25.72
N ALA A 129 -22.73 -0.25 -25.92
CA ALA A 129 -22.88 0.56 -27.13
C ALA A 129 -21.75 1.60 -27.23
N PHE A 130 -21.50 2.32 -26.14
CA PHE A 130 -20.44 3.33 -26.06
C PHE A 130 -19.07 2.76 -26.40
N ILE A 131 -18.62 1.66 -25.76
CA ILE A 131 -17.29 1.11 -26.05
C ILE A 131 -17.17 0.58 -27.49
N THR A 132 -18.28 0.08 -28.06
CA THR A 132 -18.32 -0.39 -29.46
C THR A 132 -18.17 0.79 -30.42
N GLU A 133 -18.85 1.90 -30.16
CA GLU A 133 -18.78 3.10 -30.99
C GLU A 133 -17.45 3.83 -30.84
N MET A 134 -16.90 3.91 -29.62
CA MET A 134 -15.54 4.40 -29.35
C MET A 134 -14.52 3.61 -30.16
N GLN A 135 -14.62 2.27 -30.17
CA GLN A 135 -13.71 1.44 -30.95
C GLN A 135 -13.89 1.67 -32.45
N ALA A 136 -15.12 1.74 -32.95
CA ALA A 136 -15.38 1.99 -34.37
C ALA A 136 -14.82 3.34 -34.84
N THR A 137 -14.89 4.37 -34.00
CA THR A 137 -14.40 5.72 -34.29
C THR A 137 -12.87 5.83 -34.22
N HIS A 138 -12.23 4.99 -33.40
CA HIS A 138 -10.77 4.98 -33.18
C HIS A 138 -10.14 3.61 -33.51
N SER A 139 -10.61 2.98 -34.59
CA SER A 139 -10.28 1.60 -34.96
C SER A 139 -8.79 1.38 -35.27
N GLU A 140 -8.04 2.44 -35.58
CA GLU A 140 -6.62 2.39 -35.85
C GLU A 140 -5.77 2.15 -34.58
N PHE A 141 -6.32 2.42 -33.40
CA PHE A 141 -5.63 2.26 -32.11
C PHE A 141 -6.41 1.39 -31.12
N SER A 142 -7.55 0.81 -31.50
CA SER A 142 -8.39 0.07 -30.57
C SER A 142 -9.12 -1.14 -31.16
N GLU A 143 -9.31 -2.15 -30.32
CA GLU A 143 -9.93 -3.43 -30.66
C GLU A 143 -10.84 -3.89 -29.51
N ILE A 144 -12.07 -4.32 -29.83
CA ILE A 144 -12.95 -4.98 -28.85
C ILE A 144 -12.56 -6.45 -28.77
N PHE A 145 -12.37 -6.94 -27.55
CA PHE A 145 -12.20 -8.37 -27.28
C PHE A 145 -13.33 -8.87 -26.37
N THR A 146 -13.67 -10.16 -26.52
CA THR A 146 -14.62 -10.84 -25.64
C THR A 146 -13.86 -11.88 -24.84
N ILE A 147 -13.89 -11.79 -23.52
CA ILE A 147 -13.17 -12.73 -22.65
C ILE A 147 -13.96 -14.02 -22.40
N GLY A 148 -15.28 -13.96 -22.54
CA GLY A 148 -16.18 -15.09 -22.33
C GLY A 148 -17.62 -14.65 -22.19
N LYS A 149 -18.43 -15.49 -21.55
CA LYS A 149 -19.83 -15.19 -21.22
C LYS A 149 -20.05 -15.32 -19.72
N SER A 150 -20.93 -14.49 -19.19
CA SER A 150 -21.46 -14.60 -17.84
C SER A 150 -22.36 -15.82 -17.68
N PHE A 151 -22.79 -16.11 -16.45
CA PHE A 151 -23.68 -17.22 -16.16
C PHE A 151 -25.01 -17.16 -16.93
N GLU A 152 -25.64 -15.99 -17.02
CA GLU A 152 -26.89 -15.74 -17.75
C GLU A 152 -26.65 -15.53 -19.27
N GLY A 153 -25.41 -15.70 -19.74
CA GLY A 153 -25.06 -15.77 -21.16
C GLY A 153 -24.72 -14.44 -21.83
N ARG A 154 -24.55 -13.35 -21.07
CA ARG A 154 -24.10 -12.05 -21.59
C ARG A 154 -22.63 -12.11 -21.97
N GLU A 155 -22.25 -11.51 -23.09
CA GLU A 155 -20.84 -11.41 -23.47
C GLU A 155 -20.11 -10.44 -22.54
N ILE A 156 -18.97 -10.88 -22.00
CA ILE A 156 -18.10 -10.01 -21.21
C ILE A 156 -17.05 -9.44 -22.14
N LYS A 157 -17.20 -8.15 -22.46
CA LYS A 157 -16.37 -7.44 -23.42
C LYS A 157 -15.39 -6.51 -22.72
N GLY A 158 -14.22 -6.37 -23.32
CA GLY A 158 -13.26 -5.33 -23.00
C GLY A 158 -12.76 -4.64 -24.27
N ILE A 159 -12.01 -3.57 -24.08
CA ILE A 159 -11.36 -2.82 -25.16
C ILE A 159 -9.84 -2.83 -24.94
N LYS A 160 -9.12 -3.16 -26.01
CA LYS A 160 -7.67 -3.01 -26.11
C LYS A 160 -7.40 -1.66 -26.76
N ILE A 161 -6.51 -0.85 -26.18
CA ILE A 161 -6.07 0.43 -26.75
C ILE A 161 -4.54 0.39 -26.87
N SER A 162 -4.01 0.53 -28.08
CA SER A 162 -2.58 0.44 -28.35
C SER A 162 -2.17 1.20 -29.61
N LYS A 163 -1.15 2.05 -29.51
CA LYS A 163 -0.49 2.63 -30.70
C LYS A 163 0.65 1.78 -31.25
N ASN A 164 1.13 0.82 -30.46
CA ASN A 164 2.21 -0.08 -30.85
C ASN A 164 2.08 -1.42 -30.12
N GLU A 165 1.98 -2.50 -30.89
CA GLU A 165 1.82 -3.86 -30.36
C GLU A 165 2.99 -4.34 -29.48
N ASN A 166 4.16 -3.70 -29.57
CA ASN A 166 5.32 -4.02 -28.73
C ASN A 166 5.32 -3.26 -27.40
N ASN A 167 4.35 -2.39 -27.16
CA ASN A 167 4.27 -1.67 -25.90
C ASN A 167 4.07 -2.65 -24.72
N PRO A 168 4.65 -2.34 -23.55
CA PRO A 168 4.27 -2.97 -22.31
C PRO A 168 2.80 -2.65 -21.99
N ALA A 169 2.13 -3.55 -21.28
CA ALA A 169 0.70 -3.46 -21.06
C ALA A 169 0.31 -3.13 -19.61
N VAL A 170 -0.83 -2.46 -19.47
CA VAL A 170 -1.56 -2.31 -18.21
C VAL A 170 -2.92 -2.98 -18.38
N PHE A 171 -3.30 -3.81 -17.43
CA PHE A 171 -4.59 -4.50 -17.42
C PHE A 171 -5.47 -3.91 -16.33
N ILE A 172 -6.70 -3.52 -16.68
CA ILE A 172 -7.70 -2.97 -15.77
C ILE A 172 -8.94 -3.86 -15.83
N GLU A 173 -9.37 -4.36 -14.69
CA GLU A 173 -10.70 -4.95 -14.51
C GLU A 173 -11.52 -4.14 -13.51
N ALA A 174 -12.79 -3.94 -13.83
CA ALA A 174 -13.70 -3.12 -13.04
C ALA A 174 -15.06 -3.79 -12.86
N ASN A 175 -15.75 -3.37 -11.81
CA ASN A 175 -17.11 -3.82 -11.46
C ASN A 175 -17.21 -5.35 -11.35
N ILE A 176 -16.21 -5.97 -10.73
CA ILE A 176 -16.31 -7.37 -10.29
C ILE A 176 -17.41 -7.50 -9.21
N HIS A 177 -17.61 -6.50 -8.36
CA HIS A 177 -18.80 -6.39 -7.51
C HIS A 177 -19.85 -5.45 -8.12
N ALA A 178 -21.07 -5.98 -8.26
CA ALA A 178 -22.11 -5.34 -9.04
C ALA A 178 -22.55 -3.94 -8.53
N ARG A 179 -22.65 -3.73 -7.22
CA ARG A 179 -23.08 -2.47 -6.60
C ARG A 179 -22.07 -1.32 -6.67
N GLU A 180 -20.83 -1.59 -7.05
CA GLU A 180 -19.71 -0.63 -7.00
C GLU A 180 -19.63 0.19 -8.31
N TRP A 181 -20.70 0.93 -8.63
CA TRP A 181 -20.90 1.55 -9.96
C TRP A 181 -19.84 2.59 -10.35
N ILE A 182 -19.19 3.23 -9.38
CA ILE A 182 -18.10 4.18 -9.64
C ILE A 182 -16.90 3.51 -10.32
N SER A 183 -16.66 2.21 -10.08
CA SER A 183 -15.58 1.46 -10.72
C SER A 183 -15.77 1.36 -12.23
N SER A 184 -16.96 0.94 -12.69
CA SER A 184 -17.30 0.88 -14.12
C SER A 184 -17.35 2.26 -14.74
N ALA A 185 -17.92 3.26 -14.05
CA ALA A 185 -18.00 4.62 -14.57
C ALA A 185 -16.59 5.21 -14.80
N THR A 186 -15.67 4.97 -13.87
CA THR A 186 -14.26 5.40 -14.00
C THR A 186 -13.55 4.67 -15.13
N ALA A 187 -13.74 3.36 -15.28
CA ALA A 187 -13.17 2.60 -16.40
C ALA A 187 -13.66 3.11 -17.76
N VAL A 188 -14.96 3.42 -17.89
CA VAL A 188 -15.56 3.99 -19.10
C VAL A 188 -15.02 5.39 -19.38
N TRP A 189 -14.87 6.22 -18.35
CA TRP A 189 -14.27 7.55 -18.49
C TRP A 189 -12.80 7.48 -18.94
N LEU A 190 -12.01 6.55 -18.40
CA LEU A 190 -10.63 6.33 -18.84
C LEU A 190 -10.57 5.86 -20.30
N ILE A 191 -11.49 5.00 -20.76
CA ILE A 191 -11.57 4.61 -22.18
C ILE A 191 -11.79 5.84 -23.06
N ASN A 192 -12.71 6.73 -22.69
CA ASN A 192 -12.92 8.00 -23.39
C ASN A 192 -11.62 8.81 -23.42
N GLU A 193 -11.06 9.12 -22.25
CA GLU A 193 -9.89 9.97 -22.13
C GLU A 193 -8.67 9.39 -22.88
N PHE A 194 -8.51 8.07 -22.87
CA PHE A 194 -7.42 7.38 -23.57
C PHE A 194 -7.55 7.44 -25.09
N LEU A 195 -8.76 7.55 -25.64
CA LEU A 195 -8.97 7.63 -27.09
C LEU A 195 -9.10 9.06 -27.61
N THR A 196 -9.60 9.99 -26.80
CA THR A 196 -9.96 11.34 -27.27
C THR A 196 -9.07 12.47 -26.76
N SER A 197 -8.28 12.26 -25.70
CA SER A 197 -7.51 13.35 -25.10
C SER A 197 -6.45 13.91 -26.03
N THR A 198 -6.41 15.24 -26.12
CA THR A 198 -5.35 15.99 -26.82
C THR A 198 -4.28 16.52 -25.86
N ASN A 199 -4.36 16.20 -24.58
CA ASN A 199 -3.38 16.63 -23.57
C ASN A 199 -2.06 15.87 -23.78
N GLU A 200 -0.98 16.60 -24.03
CA GLU A 200 0.34 16.03 -24.33
C GLU A 200 0.86 15.12 -23.21
N THR A 201 0.67 15.49 -21.95
CA THR A 201 1.06 14.66 -20.79
C THR A 201 0.31 13.34 -20.75
N VAL A 202 -1.00 13.37 -21.01
CA VAL A 202 -1.82 12.15 -21.07
C VAL A 202 -1.36 11.30 -22.26
N ARG A 203 -1.14 11.89 -23.43
CA ARG A 203 -0.67 11.19 -24.63
C ARG A 203 0.68 10.53 -24.42
N GLU A 204 1.64 11.20 -23.79
CA GLU A 204 2.97 10.66 -23.52
C GLU A 204 2.92 9.34 -22.73
N VAL A 205 2.00 9.25 -21.76
CA VAL A 205 1.81 8.02 -20.98
C VAL A 205 0.99 7.00 -21.76
N VAL A 206 -0.19 7.38 -22.25
CA VAL A 206 -1.17 6.47 -22.85
C VAL A 206 -0.63 5.83 -24.12
N ASP A 207 0.03 6.60 -24.99
CA ASP A 207 0.52 6.12 -26.28
C ASP A 207 1.70 5.13 -26.15
N GLY A 208 2.42 5.17 -25.02
CA GLY A 208 3.53 4.27 -24.70
C GLY A 208 3.11 2.95 -24.04
N ILE A 209 1.81 2.71 -23.86
CA ILE A 209 1.24 1.57 -23.14
C ILE A 209 0.19 0.87 -24.02
N THR A 210 0.08 -0.45 -23.89
CA THR A 210 -1.10 -1.19 -24.33
C THR A 210 -2.07 -1.34 -23.16
N TRP A 211 -3.29 -0.83 -23.30
CA TRP A 211 -4.32 -0.92 -22.26
C TRP A 211 -5.28 -2.05 -22.58
N TYR A 212 -5.49 -2.97 -21.64
CA TYR A 212 -6.59 -3.92 -21.68
C TYR A 212 -7.59 -3.54 -20.59
N ILE A 213 -8.80 -3.15 -20.96
CA ILE A 213 -9.80 -2.64 -20.01
C ILE A 213 -11.07 -3.48 -20.12
N VAL A 214 -11.45 -4.14 -19.03
CA VAL A 214 -12.73 -4.86 -18.87
C VAL A 214 -13.62 -4.03 -17.92
N PRO A 215 -14.52 -3.17 -18.44
CA PRO A 215 -15.25 -2.20 -17.61
C PRO A 215 -16.37 -2.82 -16.77
N LEU A 216 -16.89 -3.99 -17.16
CA LEU A 216 -18.00 -4.69 -16.50
C LEU A 216 -17.70 -6.19 -16.47
N LEU A 217 -16.91 -6.64 -15.49
CA LEU A 217 -16.61 -8.07 -15.35
C LEU A 217 -17.83 -8.88 -14.92
N ASN A 218 -18.58 -8.41 -13.92
CA ASN A 218 -19.79 -9.06 -13.42
C ASN A 218 -21.03 -8.55 -14.14
N ALA A 219 -21.14 -8.87 -15.44
CA ALA A 219 -22.20 -8.39 -16.32
C ALA A 219 -23.61 -8.66 -15.78
N ASP A 220 -23.87 -9.87 -15.28
CA ASP A 220 -25.20 -10.24 -14.78
C ASP A 220 -25.52 -9.57 -13.45
N GLY A 221 -24.52 -9.50 -12.56
CA GLY A 221 -24.67 -8.81 -11.29
C GLY A 221 -24.96 -7.33 -11.51
N TYR A 222 -24.23 -6.66 -12.40
CA TYR A 222 -24.44 -5.25 -12.73
C TYR A 222 -25.86 -4.98 -13.23
N GLU A 223 -26.32 -5.79 -14.20
CA GLU A 223 -27.69 -5.72 -14.72
C GLU A 223 -28.74 -5.94 -13.63
N TYR A 224 -28.47 -6.87 -12.71
CA TYR A 224 -29.34 -7.12 -11.57
C TYR A 224 -29.36 -5.95 -10.59
N ALA A 225 -28.19 -5.36 -10.32
CA ALA A 225 -28.06 -4.19 -9.44
C ALA A 225 -28.75 -2.95 -10.02
N TYR A 226 -28.71 -2.79 -11.34
CA TYR A 226 -29.34 -1.66 -12.02
C TYR A 226 -30.87 -1.73 -12.00
N ASN A 227 -31.42 -2.90 -12.29
CA ASN A 227 -32.84 -3.05 -12.57
C ASN A 227 -33.67 -3.58 -11.39
N TYR A 228 -33.07 -4.34 -10.48
CA TYR A 228 -33.81 -5.07 -9.45
C TYR A 228 -33.34 -4.76 -8.04
N ASP A 229 -32.03 -4.79 -7.76
CA ASP A 229 -31.53 -4.66 -6.40
C ASP A 229 -30.21 -3.91 -6.33
N ARG A 230 -30.27 -2.58 -6.14
CA ARG A 230 -29.12 -1.66 -6.13
C ARG A 230 -27.96 -2.06 -5.23
N LEU A 231 -28.23 -2.86 -4.19
CA LEU A 231 -27.24 -3.32 -3.22
C LEU A 231 -26.67 -4.72 -3.52
N TRP A 232 -27.03 -5.32 -4.67
CA TRP A 232 -26.51 -6.62 -5.08
C TRP A 232 -25.01 -6.57 -5.36
N ARG A 233 -24.26 -7.55 -4.84
CA ARG A 233 -22.79 -7.61 -4.93
C ARG A 233 -22.28 -8.71 -5.85
N LYS A 234 -22.83 -9.91 -5.69
CA LYS A 234 -22.32 -11.18 -6.21
C LYS A 234 -22.59 -11.38 -7.71
N THR A 235 -22.10 -12.49 -8.27
CA THR A 235 -22.57 -13.00 -9.57
C THR A 235 -24.05 -13.40 -9.51
N ARG A 236 -24.61 -13.95 -10.61
CA ARG A 236 -26.00 -14.44 -10.67
C ARG A 236 -26.11 -15.94 -10.88
N SER A 237 -25.03 -16.68 -10.64
CA SER A 237 -25.00 -18.13 -10.81
C SER A 237 -25.96 -18.86 -9.87
N THR A 238 -26.55 -19.96 -10.37
CA THR A 238 -27.35 -20.85 -9.53
C THR A 238 -26.46 -21.91 -8.91
N HIS A 239 -26.45 -22.00 -7.59
CA HIS A 239 -25.77 -23.06 -6.86
C HIS A 239 -26.76 -24.13 -6.38
N ALA A 240 -26.31 -25.11 -5.60
CA ALA A 240 -27.21 -26.17 -5.08
C ALA A 240 -28.20 -25.66 -4.02
N SER A 241 -28.24 -24.35 -3.75
CA SER A 241 -29.24 -23.69 -2.92
C SER A 241 -30.38 -23.21 -3.81
N LEU A 242 -31.61 -23.55 -3.44
CA LEU A 242 -32.82 -23.11 -4.14
C LEU A 242 -33.14 -21.62 -3.93
N LEU A 243 -32.54 -20.98 -2.93
CA LEU A 243 -32.93 -19.64 -2.48
C LEU A 243 -31.80 -18.60 -2.56
N CYS A 244 -30.56 -19.02 -2.77
CA CYS A 244 -29.39 -18.13 -2.73
C CYS A 244 -28.60 -18.22 -4.03
N TYR A 245 -28.40 -17.06 -4.65
CA TYR A 245 -27.78 -16.91 -5.97
C TYR A 245 -26.41 -16.24 -5.84
N GLY A 246 -25.52 -16.61 -6.75
CA GLY A 246 -24.20 -16.01 -6.93
C GLY A 246 -23.16 -16.38 -5.88
N ALA A 247 -21.91 -16.31 -6.30
CA ALA A 247 -20.73 -16.25 -5.47
C ALA A 247 -20.13 -14.83 -5.49
N ASP A 248 -19.34 -14.51 -4.47
CA ASP A 248 -18.45 -13.36 -4.48
C ASP A 248 -17.32 -13.64 -5.48
N PRO A 249 -17.29 -12.95 -6.63
CA PRO A 249 -16.29 -13.20 -7.65
C PRO A 249 -14.87 -12.84 -7.16
N ASN A 250 -14.69 -11.90 -6.22
CA ASN A 250 -13.39 -11.58 -5.65
C ASN A 250 -13.03 -12.45 -4.41
N ARG A 251 -13.70 -13.60 -4.27
CA ARG A 251 -13.30 -14.71 -3.39
C ARG A 251 -13.14 -16.03 -4.16
N ASN A 252 -13.24 -15.99 -5.48
CA ASN A 252 -13.36 -17.17 -6.33
C ASN A 252 -12.06 -17.52 -7.08
N PHE A 253 -10.97 -16.77 -6.90
CA PHE A 253 -9.71 -17.04 -7.61
C PHE A 253 -8.89 -18.15 -6.92
N GLY A 254 -8.26 -19.01 -7.72
CA GLY A 254 -7.53 -20.21 -7.26
C GLY A 254 -6.14 -19.99 -6.71
N TYR A 255 -5.93 -18.93 -5.93
CA TYR A 255 -4.69 -18.68 -5.21
C TYR A 255 -5.01 -18.32 -3.76
N HIS A 256 -4.46 -19.10 -2.82
CA HIS A 256 -4.79 -19.03 -1.40
C HIS A 256 -6.31 -19.10 -1.14
N TRP A 257 -7.08 -19.75 -2.01
CA TRP A 257 -8.55 -19.78 -1.96
C TRP A 257 -9.05 -20.33 -0.63
N MET A 258 -10.01 -19.63 0.00
CA MET A 258 -10.59 -19.99 1.31
C MET A 258 -9.62 -19.96 2.50
N ASN A 259 -8.45 -19.31 2.38
CA ASN A 259 -7.53 -19.08 3.51
C ASN A 259 -8.01 -18.02 4.53
N GLY A 260 -9.13 -17.34 4.26
CA GLY A 260 -9.74 -16.37 5.18
C GLY A 260 -10.56 -15.30 4.45
N GLY A 261 -11.42 -14.59 5.17
CA GLY A 261 -12.25 -13.53 4.57
C GLY A 261 -13.30 -13.98 3.57
N ALA A 262 -13.52 -15.29 3.47
CA ALA A 262 -14.37 -15.94 2.49
C ALA A 262 -15.30 -16.95 3.19
N SER A 263 -16.46 -17.22 2.60
CA SER A 263 -17.49 -18.08 3.20
C SER A 263 -17.79 -19.27 2.30
N ALA A 264 -18.06 -20.43 2.91
CA ALA A 264 -18.58 -21.61 2.20
C ALA A 264 -20.14 -21.63 2.15
N VAL A 265 -20.80 -20.63 2.76
CA VAL A 265 -22.26 -20.59 2.86
C VAL A 265 -22.84 -19.75 1.74
N ALA A 266 -23.62 -20.39 0.84
CA ALA A 266 -24.13 -19.79 -0.40
C ALA A 266 -24.92 -18.48 -0.23
N CYS A 267 -25.51 -18.25 0.94
CA CYS A 267 -26.36 -17.09 1.20
C CYS A 267 -25.60 -15.86 1.70
N THR A 268 -24.32 -15.97 2.02
CA THR A 268 -23.53 -14.81 2.46
C THR A 268 -23.01 -14.02 1.25
N ASP A 269 -22.74 -12.73 1.46
CA ASP A 269 -22.19 -11.83 0.44
C ASP A 269 -20.74 -12.18 0.06
N THR A 270 -20.04 -12.92 0.93
CA THR A 270 -18.66 -13.39 0.76
C THR A 270 -18.55 -14.87 0.36
N PHE A 271 -19.65 -15.46 -0.14
CA PHE A 271 -19.64 -16.87 -0.57
C PHE A 271 -18.62 -17.09 -1.68
N ALA A 272 -17.60 -17.93 -1.45
CA ALA A 272 -16.45 -18.07 -2.34
C ALA A 272 -16.69 -18.88 -3.62
N GLY A 273 -17.90 -19.42 -3.78
CA GLY A 273 -18.20 -20.42 -4.81
C GLY A 273 -17.94 -21.85 -4.33
N LYS A 274 -18.32 -22.84 -5.15
CA LYS A 274 -18.16 -24.27 -4.80
C LYS A 274 -16.74 -24.78 -4.97
N ALA A 275 -15.95 -24.08 -5.77
CA ALA A 275 -14.56 -24.37 -6.09
C ALA A 275 -13.92 -23.07 -6.62
N PRO A 276 -12.59 -22.95 -6.64
CA PRO A 276 -11.94 -21.88 -7.38
C PRO A 276 -12.38 -21.89 -8.84
N PHE A 277 -12.61 -20.71 -9.40
CA PHE A 277 -13.10 -20.50 -10.76
C PHE A 277 -14.42 -21.23 -11.06
N SER A 278 -15.27 -21.40 -10.04
CA SER A 278 -16.64 -21.89 -10.25
C SER A 278 -17.51 -20.89 -11.01
N GLU A 279 -17.17 -19.60 -10.95
CA GLU A 279 -17.89 -18.56 -11.67
C GLU A 279 -17.35 -18.43 -13.10
N PRO A 280 -18.22 -18.44 -14.13
CA PRO A 280 -17.75 -18.31 -15.51
C PRO A 280 -17.07 -16.96 -15.78
N GLU A 281 -17.45 -15.90 -15.07
CA GLU A 281 -16.85 -14.57 -15.18
C GLU A 281 -15.38 -14.56 -14.73
N THR A 282 -15.07 -15.12 -13.55
CA THR A 282 -13.71 -15.14 -13.00
C THR A 282 -12.82 -16.09 -13.79
N LYS A 283 -13.38 -17.21 -14.26
CA LYS A 283 -12.70 -18.12 -15.18
C LYS A 283 -12.35 -17.44 -16.50
N ALA A 284 -13.32 -16.78 -17.13
CA ALA A 284 -13.12 -16.07 -18.40
C ALA A 284 -12.05 -14.99 -18.28
N LEU A 285 -12.04 -14.23 -17.18
CA LEU A 285 -11.01 -13.21 -16.92
C LEU A 285 -9.60 -13.82 -16.92
N MET A 286 -9.39 -14.90 -16.16
CA MET A 286 -8.06 -15.48 -16.04
C MET A 286 -7.64 -16.30 -17.26
N ASP A 287 -8.58 -16.95 -17.96
CA ASP A 287 -8.32 -17.59 -19.24
C ASP A 287 -7.84 -16.56 -20.28
N PHE A 288 -8.45 -15.37 -20.33
CA PHE A 288 -8.00 -14.29 -21.20
C PHE A 288 -6.68 -13.69 -20.73
N TYR A 289 -6.53 -13.42 -19.43
CA TYR A 289 -5.30 -12.87 -18.86
C TYR A 289 -4.07 -13.73 -19.18
N ALA A 290 -4.22 -15.06 -19.13
CA ALA A 290 -3.19 -16.02 -19.51
C ALA A 290 -2.65 -15.84 -20.94
N THR A 291 -3.41 -15.21 -21.82
CA THR A 291 -2.98 -14.96 -23.21
C THR A 291 -2.16 -13.68 -23.38
N VAL A 292 -2.19 -12.76 -22.39
CA VAL A 292 -1.56 -11.45 -22.49
C VAL A 292 -0.57 -11.14 -21.35
N TYR A 293 -0.52 -11.96 -20.29
CA TYR A 293 0.20 -11.66 -19.05
C TYR A 293 1.67 -11.28 -19.24
N GLU A 294 2.39 -11.87 -20.21
CA GLU A 294 3.82 -11.58 -20.44
C GLU A 294 4.10 -10.09 -20.73
N LYS A 295 3.16 -9.43 -21.42
CA LYS A 295 3.24 -8.00 -21.69
C LYS A 295 2.76 -7.14 -20.54
N VAL A 296 1.87 -7.67 -19.68
CA VAL A 296 1.26 -6.92 -18.59
C VAL A 296 2.30 -6.64 -17.50
N LYS A 297 2.57 -5.35 -17.26
CA LYS A 297 3.47 -4.88 -16.20
C LYS A 297 2.72 -4.46 -14.95
N ILE A 298 1.51 -3.94 -15.11
CA ILE A 298 0.63 -3.54 -14.01
C ILE A 298 -0.75 -4.16 -14.21
N PHE A 299 -1.28 -4.78 -13.15
CA PHE A 299 -2.68 -5.20 -13.05
C PHE A 299 -3.41 -4.33 -12.03
N LEU A 300 -4.54 -3.76 -12.43
CA LEU A 300 -5.38 -2.89 -11.62
C LEU A 300 -6.79 -3.49 -11.49
N SER A 301 -7.19 -3.78 -10.25
CA SER A 301 -8.56 -4.15 -9.91
C SER A 301 -9.29 -2.92 -9.35
N PHE A 302 -10.40 -2.52 -9.98
CA PHE A 302 -11.18 -1.35 -9.60
C PHE A 302 -12.41 -1.74 -8.79
N HIS A 303 -12.43 -1.26 -7.55
CA HIS A 303 -13.44 -1.48 -6.52
C HIS A 303 -13.92 -0.16 -5.93
N SER A 304 -14.98 -0.24 -5.12
CA SER A 304 -15.33 0.80 -4.16
C SER A 304 -16.00 0.20 -2.92
N ALA A 305 -15.95 0.81 -1.75
CA ALA A 305 -15.47 2.16 -1.51
C ALA A 305 -14.75 2.23 -0.16
N THR A 306 -13.50 2.71 -0.15
CA THR A 306 -12.69 2.92 1.08
C THR A 306 -11.68 4.06 0.94
N GLN A 307 -11.47 4.62 -0.26
CA GLN A 307 -10.35 5.53 -0.56
C GLN A 307 -9.00 4.89 -0.19
N ALA A 308 -8.73 3.73 -0.79
CA ALA A 308 -7.49 3.00 -0.55
C ALA A 308 -6.87 2.47 -1.85
N LEU A 309 -5.54 2.41 -1.88
CA LEU A 309 -4.76 1.68 -2.89
C LEU A 309 -4.06 0.50 -2.22
N LEU A 310 -4.56 -0.70 -2.48
CA LEU A 310 -4.11 -1.92 -1.83
C LEU A 310 -3.16 -2.70 -2.73
N TYR A 311 -2.21 -3.40 -2.12
CA TYR A 311 -1.36 -4.38 -2.80
C TYR A 311 -1.40 -5.74 -2.08
N PRO A 312 -1.00 -6.84 -2.76
CA PRO A 312 -0.93 -8.18 -2.18
C PRO A 312 -0.08 -8.25 -0.89
N TRP A 313 -0.32 -9.21 -0.01
CA TRP A 313 -1.35 -10.25 -0.10
C TRP A 313 -2.66 -9.85 0.57
N GLY A 314 -3.77 -10.40 0.05
CA GLY A 314 -5.09 -10.35 0.65
C GLY A 314 -5.27 -11.29 1.83
N ASP A 315 -4.55 -12.42 1.90
CA ASP A 315 -4.77 -13.43 2.94
C ASP A 315 -3.77 -13.38 4.11
N THR A 316 -2.65 -12.65 3.98
CA THR A 316 -1.58 -12.61 4.98
C THR A 316 -0.86 -11.26 5.03
N LEU A 317 -0.30 -10.94 6.22
CA LEU A 317 0.60 -9.80 6.44
C LEU A 317 2.06 -10.09 6.03
N SER A 318 2.34 -11.31 5.55
CA SER A 318 3.67 -11.64 5.06
C SER A 318 4.03 -10.72 3.89
N PRO A 319 5.23 -10.12 3.86
CA PRO A 319 5.58 -9.19 2.80
C PRO A 319 5.75 -9.91 1.46
N THR A 320 5.36 -9.23 0.38
CA THR A 320 5.71 -9.62 -0.99
C THR A 320 7.20 -9.36 -1.26
N GLN A 321 7.78 -10.04 -2.26
CA GLN A 321 9.22 -9.94 -2.55
C GLN A 321 9.65 -8.51 -2.90
N ASN A 322 8.78 -7.75 -3.56
CA ASN A 322 9.01 -6.37 -3.99
C ASN A 322 8.15 -5.36 -3.21
N VAL A 323 7.82 -5.65 -1.95
CA VAL A 323 6.96 -4.78 -1.11
C VAL A 323 7.43 -3.32 -1.06
N ASN A 324 8.75 -3.08 -1.05
CA ASN A 324 9.29 -1.72 -1.04
C ASN A 324 8.95 -0.95 -2.32
N ASP A 325 9.03 -1.60 -3.48
CA ASP A 325 8.68 -1.00 -4.77
C ASP A 325 7.17 -0.79 -4.85
N LEU A 326 6.38 -1.78 -4.40
CA LEU A 326 4.92 -1.65 -4.38
C LEU A 326 4.48 -0.45 -3.55
N ARG A 327 5.10 -0.22 -2.40
CA ARG A 327 4.87 0.93 -1.52
C ARG A 327 5.32 2.24 -2.15
N ALA A 328 6.52 2.29 -2.73
CA ALA A 328 7.03 3.52 -3.36
C ALA A 328 6.18 3.95 -4.56
N ILE A 329 5.70 2.99 -5.36
CA ILE A 329 4.80 3.23 -6.48
C ILE A 329 3.42 3.67 -5.97
N ALA A 330 2.88 3.03 -4.92
CA ALA A 330 1.60 3.41 -4.33
C ALA A 330 1.66 4.81 -3.71
N ASP A 331 2.74 5.16 -3.02
CA ASP A 331 2.96 6.50 -2.46
C ASP A 331 2.96 7.57 -3.55
N ALA A 332 3.70 7.36 -4.64
CA ALA A 332 3.70 8.27 -5.79
C ALA A 332 2.29 8.40 -6.42
N ALA A 333 1.59 7.29 -6.57
CA ALA A 333 0.24 7.25 -7.13
C ALA A 333 -0.77 7.99 -6.25
N ILE A 334 -0.72 7.82 -4.92
CA ILE A 334 -1.62 8.50 -3.99
C ILE A 334 -1.27 9.98 -3.86
N ASN A 335 0.01 10.36 -3.82
CA ASN A 335 0.40 11.77 -3.78
C ASN A 335 -0.12 12.53 -5.01
N ALA A 336 -0.06 11.94 -6.20
CA ALA A 336 -0.61 12.54 -7.42
C ALA A 336 -2.14 12.63 -7.40
N LEU A 337 -2.82 11.58 -6.91
CA LEU A 337 -4.27 11.56 -6.70
C LEU A 337 -4.70 12.71 -5.79
N THR A 338 -4.11 12.80 -4.60
CA THR A 338 -4.42 13.82 -3.61
C THR A 338 -4.11 15.22 -4.11
N ALA A 339 -3.06 15.41 -4.92
CA ALA A 339 -2.75 16.71 -5.52
C ALA A 339 -3.84 17.23 -6.47
N ARG A 340 -4.65 16.36 -7.08
CA ARG A 340 -5.68 16.75 -8.06
C ARG A 340 -6.89 17.43 -7.42
N HIS A 341 -7.44 16.82 -6.36
CA HIS A 341 -8.68 17.28 -5.73
C HIS A 341 -8.64 17.33 -4.18
N GLY A 342 -7.51 16.99 -3.56
CA GLY A 342 -7.37 16.95 -2.10
C GLY A 342 -8.03 15.72 -1.46
N THR A 343 -8.34 14.68 -2.23
CA THR A 343 -8.95 13.46 -1.69
C THR A 343 -7.88 12.62 -1.00
N ASP A 344 -8.11 12.32 0.27
CA ASP A 344 -7.19 11.53 1.08
C ASP A 344 -7.40 10.04 0.83
N TYR A 345 -6.38 9.38 0.29
CA TYR A 345 -6.32 7.93 0.17
C TYR A 345 -5.25 7.37 1.09
N VAL A 346 -5.50 6.18 1.63
CA VAL A 346 -4.47 5.37 2.28
C VAL A 346 -3.94 4.33 1.30
N PHE A 347 -2.75 3.79 1.54
CA PHE A 347 -2.25 2.65 0.77
C PHE A 347 -1.52 1.66 1.68
N GLY A 348 -1.53 0.38 1.30
CA GLY A 348 -0.93 -0.64 2.13
C GLY A 348 -1.25 -2.06 1.67
N ASN A 349 -0.78 -3.02 2.47
CA ASN A 349 -1.18 -4.41 2.32
C ASN A 349 -2.70 -4.53 2.56
N THR A 350 -3.36 -5.40 1.80
CA THR A 350 -4.83 -5.58 1.90
C THR A 350 -5.30 -5.95 3.31
N VAL A 351 -4.58 -6.83 4.01
CA VAL A 351 -4.91 -7.21 5.40
C VAL A 351 -4.70 -6.04 6.37
N GLU A 352 -3.60 -5.29 6.19
CA GLU A 352 -3.24 -4.16 7.04
C GLU A 352 -4.27 -3.01 6.94
N VAL A 353 -4.71 -2.69 5.72
CA VAL A 353 -5.61 -1.55 5.46
C VAL A 353 -7.08 -1.93 5.61
N LEU A 354 -7.45 -3.13 5.18
CA LEU A 354 -8.82 -3.64 5.26
C LEU A 354 -8.91 -4.77 6.29
N TYR A 355 -8.75 -6.00 5.80
CA TYR A 355 -8.97 -7.25 6.50
C TYR A 355 -8.52 -8.41 5.61
N VAL A 356 -8.45 -9.62 6.19
CA VAL A 356 -8.16 -10.84 5.44
C VAL A 356 -9.21 -11.06 4.35
N ALA A 357 -8.76 -11.20 3.11
CA ALA A 357 -9.55 -11.42 1.90
C ALA A 357 -8.80 -12.36 0.96
N SER A 358 -9.15 -13.65 0.99
CA SER A 358 -8.49 -14.67 0.18
C SER A 358 -9.20 -14.95 -1.15
N GLY A 359 -8.45 -15.49 -2.13
CA GLY A 359 -9.00 -15.83 -3.45
C GLY A 359 -9.38 -14.61 -4.28
N THR A 360 -8.53 -13.57 -4.28
CA THR A 360 -8.75 -12.30 -4.99
C THR A 360 -8.04 -12.25 -6.34
N SER A 361 -8.51 -11.39 -7.25
CA SER A 361 -7.88 -11.22 -8.58
C SER A 361 -6.42 -10.71 -8.54
N PRO A 362 -6.05 -9.71 -7.70
CA PRO A 362 -4.68 -9.20 -7.65
C PRO A 362 -3.70 -10.20 -7.05
N ASP A 363 -4.10 -10.93 -6.00
CA ASP A 363 -3.26 -11.98 -5.41
C ASP A 363 -3.02 -13.11 -6.41
N TYR A 364 -4.04 -13.47 -7.19
CA TYR A 364 -3.90 -14.52 -8.21
C TYR A 364 -2.88 -14.15 -9.29
N VAL A 365 -2.97 -12.94 -9.87
CA VAL A 365 -2.02 -12.54 -10.92
C VAL A 365 -0.61 -12.32 -10.37
N TYR A 366 -0.48 -11.81 -9.15
CA TYR A 366 0.81 -11.65 -8.50
C TYR A 366 1.45 -13.00 -8.19
N GLY A 367 0.70 -13.94 -7.59
CA GLY A 367 1.22 -15.23 -7.13
C GLY A 367 1.35 -16.30 -8.20
N VAL A 368 0.48 -16.32 -9.22
CA VAL A 368 0.48 -17.36 -10.27
C VAL A 368 1.22 -16.90 -11.53
N TYR A 369 1.00 -15.65 -11.96
CA TYR A 369 1.60 -15.13 -13.19
C TYR A 369 2.87 -14.29 -12.97
N ASN A 370 3.29 -14.10 -11.72
CA ASN A 370 4.43 -13.24 -11.35
C ASN A 370 4.28 -11.80 -11.88
N THR A 371 3.06 -11.31 -12.03
CA THR A 371 2.79 -9.93 -12.42
C THR A 371 3.25 -9.02 -11.29
N SER A 372 4.40 -8.40 -11.47
CA SER A 372 5.16 -7.83 -10.36
C SER A 372 4.48 -6.62 -9.71
N LEU A 373 3.57 -5.94 -10.43
CA LEU A 373 2.81 -4.82 -9.91
C LEU A 373 1.32 -5.14 -10.03
N ALA A 374 0.68 -5.49 -8.91
CA ALA A 374 -0.75 -5.74 -8.83
C ALA A 374 -1.34 -4.87 -7.73
N TYR A 375 -2.41 -4.15 -8.05
CA TYR A 375 -3.06 -3.22 -7.12
C TYR A 375 -4.58 -3.32 -7.17
N THR A 376 -5.21 -2.99 -6.05
CA THR A 376 -6.66 -2.74 -5.96
C THR A 376 -6.92 -1.30 -5.60
N TYR A 377 -7.72 -0.60 -6.40
CA TYR A 377 -8.28 0.68 -6.02
C TYR A 377 -9.62 0.47 -5.32
N GLU A 378 -9.73 0.90 -4.08
CA GLU A 378 -10.99 1.12 -3.38
C GLU A 378 -11.35 2.61 -3.51
N MET A 379 -12.17 2.95 -4.50
CA MET A 379 -12.45 4.34 -4.89
C MET A 379 -13.26 5.14 -3.84
N ARG A 380 -13.60 6.39 -4.16
CA ARG A 380 -14.40 7.29 -3.32
C ARG A 380 -15.66 6.62 -2.80
N HIS A 381 -15.99 6.94 -1.55
CA HIS A 381 -17.32 6.74 -0.97
C HIS A 381 -18.00 8.10 -0.82
N ALA A 382 -19.32 8.10 -0.77
CA ALA A 382 -20.07 9.28 -0.36
C ALA A 382 -19.91 9.57 1.14
N ASN A 383 -20.57 10.62 1.65
CA ASN A 383 -20.65 10.89 3.09
C ASN A 383 -21.06 9.62 3.88
N VAL A 384 -20.76 9.60 5.19
CA VAL A 384 -21.08 8.48 6.07
C VAL A 384 -22.55 8.08 5.90
N GLY A 385 -22.79 6.89 5.36
CA GLY A 385 -24.13 6.40 5.07
C GLY A 385 -24.36 5.95 3.64
N SER A 386 -23.96 6.67 2.61
CA SER A 386 -24.29 6.30 1.22
C SER A 386 -23.14 5.58 0.51
N ARG A 387 -22.37 4.75 1.21
CA ARG A 387 -21.06 4.17 0.81
C ARG A 387 -20.92 3.84 -0.69
N PHE A 388 -21.82 3.02 -1.23
CA PHE A 388 -21.82 2.60 -2.65
C PHE A 388 -22.73 3.44 -3.57
N VAL A 389 -23.45 4.40 -2.99
CA VAL A 389 -24.36 5.35 -3.67
C VAL A 389 -23.66 6.70 -3.75
N LEU A 390 -22.58 6.73 -4.53
CA LEU A 390 -21.79 7.94 -4.73
C LEU A 390 -22.52 8.86 -5.72
N PRO A 391 -22.79 10.14 -5.38
CA PRO A 391 -23.52 11.04 -6.26
C PRO A 391 -22.86 11.19 -7.64
N PRO A 392 -23.63 11.26 -8.74
CA PRO A 392 -23.09 11.34 -10.10
C PRO A 392 -22.08 12.48 -10.34
N GLU A 393 -22.24 13.62 -9.65
CA GLU A 393 -21.30 14.76 -9.73
C GLU A 393 -19.88 14.43 -9.25
N GLN A 394 -19.69 13.30 -8.56
CA GLN A 394 -18.38 12.81 -8.12
C GLN A 394 -17.71 11.89 -9.15
N ILE A 395 -18.40 11.47 -10.22
CA ILE A 395 -17.87 10.53 -11.21
C ILE A 395 -16.63 11.11 -11.90
N ILE A 396 -16.75 12.32 -12.46
CA ILE A 396 -15.64 12.96 -13.18
C ILE A 396 -14.49 13.30 -12.21
N PRO A 397 -14.70 13.95 -11.05
CA PRO A 397 -13.62 14.18 -10.09
C PRO A 397 -12.90 12.89 -9.65
N ASN A 398 -13.62 11.79 -9.41
CA ASN A 398 -13.02 10.50 -9.11
C ASN A 398 -12.17 9.99 -10.30
N ALA A 399 -12.68 10.09 -11.52
CA ALA A 399 -11.95 9.59 -12.69
C ALA A 399 -10.68 10.42 -12.99
N GLU A 400 -10.73 11.74 -12.81
CA GLU A 400 -9.58 12.63 -12.99
C GLU A 400 -8.45 12.33 -12.00
N GLU A 401 -8.74 12.18 -10.71
CA GLU A 401 -7.71 11.88 -9.70
C GLU A 401 -7.13 10.47 -9.87
N ILE A 402 -7.94 9.50 -10.31
CA ILE A 402 -7.49 8.15 -10.63
C ILE A 402 -6.58 8.14 -11.86
N LEU A 403 -6.85 8.98 -12.87
CA LEU A 403 -5.95 9.15 -14.02
C LEU A 403 -4.57 9.66 -13.57
N GLU A 404 -4.53 10.74 -12.77
CA GLU A 404 -3.27 11.28 -12.22
C GLU A 404 -2.51 10.22 -11.41
N SER A 405 -3.25 9.44 -10.62
CA SER A 405 -2.71 8.31 -9.85
C SER A 405 -2.04 7.27 -10.74
N ILE A 406 -2.73 6.82 -11.80
CA ILE A 406 -2.21 5.81 -12.74
C ILE A 406 -1.00 6.34 -13.51
N MET A 407 -1.02 7.60 -13.95
CA MET A 407 0.13 8.20 -14.65
C MET A 407 1.37 8.25 -13.75
N ALA A 408 1.22 8.67 -12.50
CA ALA A 408 2.31 8.69 -11.52
C ALA A 408 2.78 7.28 -11.16
N MET A 409 1.86 6.31 -11.05
CA MET A 409 2.16 4.90 -10.85
C MET A 409 3.06 4.36 -11.97
N ILE A 410 2.70 4.60 -13.23
CA ILE A 410 3.47 4.17 -14.40
C ILE A 410 4.82 4.88 -14.44
N ALA A 411 4.87 6.18 -14.16
CA ALA A 411 6.13 6.93 -14.11
C ALA A 411 7.09 6.36 -13.06
N LYS A 412 6.61 6.12 -11.83
CA LYS A 412 7.44 5.55 -10.76
C LYS A 412 7.86 4.11 -11.07
N ALA A 413 6.98 3.31 -11.66
CA ALA A 413 7.31 1.95 -12.08
C ALA A 413 8.35 1.92 -13.21
N LYS A 414 8.29 2.88 -14.16
CA LYS A 414 9.33 3.07 -15.20
C LYS A 414 10.68 3.42 -14.57
N GLU A 415 10.69 4.34 -13.61
CA GLU A 415 11.88 4.73 -12.84
C GLU A 415 12.53 3.52 -12.14
N LEU A 416 11.73 2.68 -11.49
CA LEU A 416 12.18 1.44 -10.82
C LEU A 416 12.52 0.30 -11.78
N GLY A 417 12.33 0.48 -13.10
CA GLY A 417 12.80 -0.45 -14.13
C GLY A 417 11.81 -1.54 -14.53
N TYR A 418 10.55 -1.50 -14.08
CA TYR A 418 9.52 -2.51 -14.42
C TYR A 418 9.10 -2.49 -15.90
N PHE A 419 9.41 -1.42 -16.61
CA PHE A 419 9.06 -1.20 -18.02
C PHE A 419 10.26 -1.39 -18.97
N LYS A 420 11.44 -1.78 -18.47
CA LYS A 420 12.59 -2.09 -19.33
C LYS A 420 12.36 -3.44 -20.02
N MET A 421 12.39 -3.46 -21.35
CA MET A 421 12.36 -4.72 -22.10
C MET A 421 13.61 -5.55 -21.78
N SER A 422 13.43 -6.85 -21.57
CA SER A 422 14.53 -7.82 -21.67
C SER A 422 14.97 -7.89 -23.12
N GLN A 423 16.04 -7.17 -23.49
CA GLN A 423 16.79 -7.51 -24.70
C GLN A 423 18.29 -7.54 -24.42
N LEU A 424 18.87 -8.69 -24.78
CA LEU A 424 20.27 -8.86 -25.10
C LEU A 424 20.84 -7.62 -25.80
N LYS A 425 22.02 -7.19 -25.31
CA LYS A 425 23.07 -6.43 -26.00
C LYS A 425 22.59 -5.63 -27.23
N THR A 426 22.51 -4.31 -27.12
CA THR A 426 23.35 -3.36 -27.88
C THR A 426 23.06 -1.93 -27.40
N VAL A 427 24.14 -1.18 -27.19
CA VAL A 427 24.19 0.22 -26.76
C VAL A 427 23.70 1.15 -27.88
N SER A 428 22.85 2.11 -27.54
CA SER A 428 22.96 3.51 -28.02
C SER A 428 21.94 4.39 -27.30
N PHE A 429 22.45 5.19 -26.35
CA PHE A 429 21.70 6.26 -25.70
C PHE A 429 21.60 7.45 -26.67
N ILE A 430 20.40 7.76 -27.14
CA ILE A 430 20.10 9.07 -27.71
C ILE A 430 19.39 9.86 -26.61
N ILE A 431 20.09 10.87 -26.11
CA ILE A 431 19.64 11.79 -25.08
C ILE A 431 18.59 12.72 -25.71
N PHE A 432 17.34 12.59 -25.30
CA PHE A 432 16.35 13.66 -25.43
C PHE A 432 16.30 14.43 -24.10
N THR A 433 16.80 15.66 -24.12
CA THR A 433 16.67 16.62 -23.04
C THR A 433 15.24 17.16 -23.04
N PHE A 434 14.40 16.70 -22.10
CA PHE A 434 13.26 17.50 -21.65
C PHE A 434 13.65 18.25 -20.38
N SER A 435 13.76 19.57 -20.56
CA SER A 435 13.81 20.54 -19.48
C SER A 435 12.44 20.58 -18.80
N LEU A 436 12.25 19.80 -17.75
CA LEU A 436 11.24 20.06 -16.74
C LEU A 436 11.94 20.24 -15.40
N LEU A 437 11.80 21.44 -14.85
CA LEU A 437 12.23 21.84 -13.51
C LEU A 437 11.48 21.01 -12.46
N ASN A 438 11.92 19.77 -12.23
CA ASN A 438 11.68 19.08 -10.98
C ASN A 438 12.97 19.21 -10.18
N ILE A 439 12.91 19.99 -9.10
CA ILE A 439 13.99 20.04 -8.11
C ILE A 439 13.97 18.68 -7.39
N THR A 440 14.57 17.68 -8.01
CA THR A 440 14.95 16.44 -7.32
C THR A 440 15.91 16.83 -6.21
N LYS A 441 15.48 16.64 -4.98
CA LYS A 441 16.30 16.92 -3.80
C LYS A 441 17.37 15.82 -3.71
N SER A 442 18.57 16.12 -4.18
CA SER A 442 19.70 15.20 -4.19
C SER A 442 20.83 15.71 -3.29
N ILE A 443 21.56 14.77 -2.67
CA ILE A 443 22.92 15.05 -2.21
C ILE A 443 23.84 14.63 -3.35
N ASN A 444 24.55 15.59 -3.92
CA ASN A 444 25.50 15.35 -4.99
C ASN A 444 26.86 15.06 -4.38
N PHE A 445 27.44 13.91 -4.70
CA PHE A 445 28.76 13.52 -4.23
C PHE A 445 29.78 13.78 -5.33
N HIS A 446 30.75 14.65 -5.05
CA HIS A 446 31.89 14.93 -5.90
C HIS A 446 33.09 14.14 -5.38
N CYS A 447 33.49 13.11 -6.12
CA CYS A 447 34.54 12.17 -5.70
C CYS A 447 35.88 12.47 -6.37
N THR A 448 36.93 12.62 -5.58
CA THR A 448 38.29 12.87 -6.07
C THR A 448 39.30 11.93 -5.38
N PHE A 449 40.34 11.52 -6.11
CA PHE A 449 41.54 11.03 -5.46
C PHE A 449 42.32 12.18 -4.83
N PHE A 450 42.96 11.89 -3.69
CA PHE A 450 43.83 12.75 -2.89
C PHE A 450 43.10 13.69 -1.92
N ASP A 451 42.87 13.16 -0.73
CA ASP A 451 42.56 13.92 0.45
C ASP A 451 43.49 13.51 1.60
N GLU A 452 44.50 14.33 1.90
CA GLU A 452 45.46 14.09 2.98
C GLU A 452 44.89 14.39 4.39
N ARG A 453 43.61 14.78 4.49
CA ARG A 453 42.96 15.16 5.76
C ARG A 453 42.64 13.97 6.68
N TRP A 454 42.54 12.75 6.14
CA TRP A 454 42.18 11.54 6.91
C TRP A 454 43.38 10.99 7.67
N THR A 455 43.74 11.64 8.77
CA THR A 455 44.95 11.33 9.55
C THR A 455 45.00 9.89 10.09
N ALA A 456 43.85 9.22 10.30
CA ALA A 456 43.81 7.82 10.73
C ALA A 456 43.83 6.81 9.57
N LEU A 457 43.62 7.26 8.33
CA LEU A 457 43.52 6.41 7.13
C LEU A 457 44.68 6.59 6.14
N GLY A 458 45.34 7.75 6.14
CA GLY A 458 46.28 8.14 5.08
C GLY A 458 45.54 8.51 3.79
N ILE A 459 46.18 8.28 2.64
CA ILE A 459 45.59 8.58 1.33
C ILE A 459 44.56 7.50 0.97
N VAL A 460 43.29 7.90 0.84
CA VAL A 460 42.19 7.01 0.46
C VAL A 460 41.34 7.63 -0.66
N TYR A 461 40.55 6.80 -1.35
CA TYR A 461 39.53 7.29 -2.27
C TYR A 461 38.32 7.79 -1.46
N SER A 462 38.07 9.09 -1.52
CA SER A 462 37.05 9.77 -0.73
C SER A 462 36.14 10.64 -1.61
N CYS A 463 34.95 10.97 -1.08
CA CYS A 463 34.05 11.91 -1.73
C CYS A 463 33.68 13.06 -0.81
N GLU A 464 33.59 14.25 -1.39
CA GLU A 464 33.03 15.44 -0.77
C GLU A 464 31.61 15.63 -1.29
N ALA A 465 30.64 15.76 -0.38
CA ALA A 465 29.23 15.86 -0.72
C ALA A 465 28.72 17.30 -0.62
N GLU A 466 27.99 17.74 -1.64
CA GLU A 466 27.22 18.98 -1.68
C GLU A 466 25.73 18.66 -1.55
N VAL A 467 25.06 19.29 -0.57
CA VAL A 467 23.66 19.04 -0.26
C VAL A 467 22.81 20.11 -0.96
N LYS A 468 22.23 19.76 -2.12
CA LYS A 468 21.47 20.73 -2.92
C LYS A 468 20.07 21.02 -2.39
N SER A 469 19.48 20.10 -1.64
CA SER A 469 18.22 20.33 -0.96
C SER A 469 18.04 19.38 0.21
N VAL A 470 17.53 19.90 1.33
CA VAL A 470 17.26 19.11 2.54
C VAL A 470 15.76 18.80 2.58
N THR A 471 15.44 17.53 2.82
CA THR A 471 14.09 16.99 2.94
C THR A 471 13.63 17.07 4.41
N LYS A 472 12.36 16.77 4.69
CA LYS A 472 11.92 16.52 6.07
C LYS A 472 12.29 15.11 6.56
N THR A 473 12.77 14.25 5.65
CA THR A 473 13.09 12.84 5.90
C THR A 473 14.61 12.67 6.05
N LYS A 474 15.07 11.85 7.01
CA LYS A 474 16.51 11.61 7.16
C LYS A 474 17.11 10.79 6.01
N ASN A 475 16.28 10.16 5.17
CA ASN A 475 16.67 9.20 4.13
C ASN A 475 17.38 9.82 2.90
N LEU A 476 18.49 9.22 2.50
CA LEU A 476 19.11 9.41 1.20
C LEU A 476 18.34 8.65 0.11
N GLU A 477 17.73 9.38 -0.83
CA GLU A 477 16.96 8.81 -1.94
C GLU A 477 17.80 8.66 -3.21
N VAL A 478 18.68 9.62 -3.50
CA VAL A 478 19.53 9.64 -4.69
C VAL A 478 20.93 10.14 -4.33
N VAL A 479 21.94 9.31 -4.64
CA VAL A 479 23.36 9.65 -4.58
C VAL A 479 23.86 9.80 -6.02
N VAL A 480 24.20 11.03 -6.42
CA VAL A 480 24.80 11.30 -7.74
C VAL A 480 26.31 11.41 -7.56
N GLY A 481 27.06 10.39 -7.99
CA GLY A 481 28.52 10.32 -7.87
C GLY A 481 29.23 10.41 -9.21
N ASN A 482 30.23 11.29 -9.34
CA ASN A 482 31.17 11.26 -10.46
C ASN A 482 32.39 10.43 -10.07
N HIS A 483 32.44 9.15 -10.45
CA HIS A 483 33.58 8.29 -10.15
C HIS A 483 34.73 8.47 -11.14
N GLN A 484 35.96 8.37 -10.63
CA GLN A 484 37.17 8.49 -11.44
C GLN A 484 37.56 7.14 -12.05
N TYR A 485 38.20 7.18 -13.22
CA TYR A 485 38.86 6.02 -13.80
C TYR A 485 40.15 5.73 -13.04
N ASN A 486 40.28 4.53 -12.47
CA ASN A 486 41.52 4.10 -11.84
C ASN A 486 42.39 3.40 -12.89
N THR A 487 43.56 3.98 -13.15
CA THR A 487 44.52 3.48 -14.14
C THR A 487 45.24 2.19 -13.71
N GLU A 488 45.41 1.96 -12.41
CA GLU A 488 46.04 0.73 -11.88
C GLU A 488 45.07 -0.45 -11.86
N ALA A 489 43.78 -0.20 -11.59
CA ALA A 489 42.73 -1.22 -11.58
C ALA A 489 42.05 -1.41 -12.95
N GLU A 490 42.42 -0.62 -13.96
CA GLU A 490 41.86 -0.61 -15.32
C GLU A 490 40.33 -0.56 -15.36
N ARG A 491 39.71 0.18 -14.43
CA ARG A 491 38.25 0.33 -14.36
C ARG A 491 37.82 1.66 -13.75
N PHE A 492 36.60 2.07 -14.03
CA PHE A 492 35.95 3.11 -13.24
C PHE A 492 35.73 2.61 -11.81
N LEU A 493 36.04 3.47 -10.85
CA LEU A 493 35.66 3.24 -9.47
C LEU A 493 34.16 3.36 -9.31
N SER A 494 33.67 2.84 -8.20
CA SER A 494 32.26 2.74 -7.87
C SER A 494 32.04 3.20 -6.43
N ASN A 495 30.78 3.23 -6.00
CA ASN A 495 30.45 3.55 -4.61
C ASN A 495 31.10 2.56 -3.61
N ASP A 496 31.33 1.31 -4.01
CA ASP A 496 31.96 0.29 -3.16
C ASP A 496 33.46 0.56 -2.90
N ASP A 497 34.09 1.40 -3.72
CA ASP A 497 35.50 1.75 -3.61
C ASP A 497 35.76 2.91 -2.63
N ILE A 498 34.71 3.64 -2.24
CA ILE A 498 34.82 4.80 -1.35
C ILE A 498 35.12 4.36 0.07
N LYS A 499 36.12 4.99 0.68
CA LYS A 499 36.56 4.72 2.06
C LYS A 499 36.28 5.86 3.02
N ALA A 500 36.01 7.07 2.54
CA ALA A 500 35.70 8.19 3.42
C ALA A 500 34.75 9.19 2.76
N ILE A 501 33.89 9.80 3.57
CA ILE A 501 32.87 10.76 3.12
C ILE A 501 33.00 12.04 3.94
N SER A 502 33.10 13.18 3.26
CA SER A 502 33.11 14.51 3.87
C SER A 502 31.90 15.33 3.39
N ILE A 503 31.21 16.01 4.30
CA ILE A 503 30.12 16.95 4.01
C ILE A 503 30.42 18.23 4.79
N ARG A 504 30.68 19.34 4.09
CA ARG A 504 31.18 20.58 4.71
C ARG A 504 30.33 21.78 4.37
N GLU A 505 30.15 22.67 5.35
CA GLU A 505 29.47 23.96 5.24
C GLU A 505 28.03 23.87 4.71
N GLN A 506 27.39 22.71 4.86
CA GLN A 506 26.02 22.47 4.41
C GLN A 506 25.03 22.93 5.47
N ARG A 507 24.87 24.26 5.63
CA ARG A 507 24.07 24.85 6.73
C ARG A 507 22.61 24.42 6.82
N ASN A 508 22.09 23.75 5.79
CA ASN A 508 20.74 23.24 5.78
C ASN A 508 20.63 21.81 6.37
N LEU A 509 21.75 21.11 6.63
CA LEU A 509 21.78 19.71 7.08
C LEU A 509 21.87 19.58 8.61
N ASN A 510 20.72 19.54 9.28
CA ASN A 510 20.67 19.49 10.75
C ASN A 510 20.60 18.08 11.37
N TYR A 511 20.79 17.01 10.58
CA TYR A 511 20.79 15.62 11.02
C TYR A 511 21.83 14.78 10.25
N PHE A 512 22.21 13.62 10.79
CA PHE A 512 22.99 12.61 10.07
C PHE A 512 22.11 11.92 9.00
N PRO A 513 22.50 11.88 7.71
CA PRO A 513 21.71 11.23 6.66
C PRO A 513 21.61 9.70 6.84
N GLU A 514 20.38 9.17 6.80
CA GLU A 514 20.09 7.74 6.86
C GLU A 514 20.28 7.08 5.48
N GLY A 515 20.76 5.83 5.47
CA GLY A 515 20.94 5.03 4.25
C GLY A 515 22.27 5.21 3.53
N ILE A 516 23.24 5.89 4.13
CA ILE A 516 24.62 6.00 3.59
C ILE A 516 25.21 4.61 3.33
N ASP A 517 24.96 3.64 4.20
CA ASP A 517 25.41 2.26 4.13
C ASP A 517 24.85 1.49 2.93
N LYS A 518 23.65 1.86 2.45
CA LYS A 518 23.03 1.26 1.27
C LYS A 518 23.80 1.59 -0.02
N PHE A 519 24.41 2.77 -0.05
CA PHE A 519 25.17 3.25 -1.20
C PHE A 519 26.66 2.98 -1.05
N PHE A 520 27.24 3.19 0.13
CA PHE A 520 28.67 3.11 0.38
C PHE A 520 29.00 2.03 1.42
N ARG A 521 29.27 0.81 0.95
CA ARG A 521 29.38 -0.39 1.80
C ARG A 521 30.66 -0.50 2.62
N HIS A 522 31.71 0.25 2.25
CA HIS A 522 33.05 0.08 2.82
C HIS A 522 33.63 1.36 3.41
N VAL A 523 32.77 2.27 3.89
CA VAL A 523 33.19 3.53 4.52
C VAL A 523 33.93 3.24 5.83
N LEU A 524 35.07 3.91 5.98
CA LEU A 524 35.97 3.84 7.14
C LEU A 524 36.09 5.18 7.87
N ALA A 525 35.63 6.29 7.29
CA ALA A 525 35.60 7.58 7.99
C ALA A 525 34.50 8.54 7.51
N PHE A 526 34.05 9.39 8.45
CA PHE A 526 33.10 10.47 8.23
C PHE A 526 33.66 11.80 8.71
N ASP A 527 33.37 12.85 7.95
CA ASP A 527 33.67 14.23 8.32
C ASP A 527 32.47 15.12 7.98
N PHE A 528 31.80 15.66 9.01
CA PHE A 528 30.68 16.58 8.88
C PHE A 528 31.05 17.91 9.50
N GLU A 529 31.55 18.85 8.71
CA GLU A 529 32.01 20.15 9.22
C GLU A 529 30.96 21.24 8.92
N GLY A 530 30.58 22.06 9.90
CA GLY A 530 29.74 23.24 9.64
C GLY A 530 28.28 22.96 9.19
N CYS A 531 27.77 21.74 9.38
CA CYS A 531 26.48 21.30 8.82
C CYS A 531 25.23 21.73 9.62
N GLN A 532 25.37 22.13 10.89
CA GLN A 532 24.28 22.42 11.84
C GLN A 532 23.65 21.18 12.51
N ILE A 533 24.33 20.03 12.50
CA ILE A 533 23.85 18.80 13.14
C ILE A 533 23.73 19.02 14.65
N SER A 534 22.58 18.71 15.23
CA SER A 534 22.33 18.91 16.67
C SER A 534 22.28 17.62 17.49
N GLU A 535 22.13 16.47 16.84
CA GLU A 535 22.02 15.16 17.49
C GLU A 535 22.72 14.07 16.68
N VAL A 536 23.34 13.12 17.39
CA VAL A 536 23.89 11.87 16.84
C VAL A 536 23.60 10.73 17.82
N SER A 537 23.41 9.53 17.30
CA SER A 537 23.00 8.35 18.05
C SER A 537 23.77 7.10 17.61
N SER A 538 23.75 6.06 18.44
CA SER A 538 24.40 4.78 18.12
C SER A 538 23.83 4.12 16.86
N LYS A 539 22.60 4.45 16.45
CA LYS A 539 21.96 3.95 15.22
C LYS A 539 22.63 4.51 13.97
N ASP A 540 23.10 5.75 14.02
CA ASP A 540 23.72 6.43 12.88
C ASP A 540 25.03 5.74 12.47
N PHE A 541 25.78 5.23 13.45
CA PHE A 541 27.06 4.56 13.24
C PHE A 541 26.98 3.03 13.27
N ALA A 542 25.84 2.44 13.66
CA ALA A 542 25.67 0.99 13.76
C ALA A 542 26.01 0.22 12.48
N PRO A 543 25.65 0.69 11.27
CA PRO A 543 25.99 -0.01 10.03
C PRO A 543 27.50 -0.04 9.71
N PHE A 544 28.29 0.87 10.31
CA PHE A 544 29.69 1.09 9.94
C PHE A 544 30.66 0.44 10.93
N HIS A 545 30.63 -0.89 11.05
CA HIS A 545 31.46 -1.62 12.03
C HIS A 545 32.98 -1.37 11.91
N ASN A 546 33.46 -1.07 10.70
CA ASN A 546 34.89 -0.85 10.39
C ASN A 546 35.33 0.62 10.48
N LEU A 547 34.48 1.50 11.02
CA LEU A 547 34.75 2.94 11.12
C LEU A 547 35.99 3.20 12.00
N LYS A 548 36.90 4.04 11.51
CA LYS A 548 38.20 4.38 12.11
C LYS A 548 38.29 5.84 12.52
N GLU A 549 37.64 6.76 11.79
CA GLU A 549 37.70 8.20 12.06
C GLU A 549 36.31 8.85 11.93
N ILE A 550 35.95 9.67 12.90
CA ILE A 550 34.70 10.44 12.91
C ILE A 550 35.01 11.88 13.27
N SER A 551 34.51 12.82 12.47
CA SER A 551 34.61 14.26 12.70
C SER A 551 33.23 14.93 12.54
N PHE A 552 32.85 15.76 13.51
CA PHE A 552 31.65 16.61 13.51
C PHE A 552 31.98 18.05 13.90
N VAL A 553 33.12 18.58 13.45
CA VAL A 553 33.62 19.91 13.83
C VAL A 553 32.63 21.02 13.45
N SER A 554 32.50 22.05 14.29
CA SER A 554 31.66 23.24 14.03
C SER A 554 30.17 22.93 13.79
N ASN A 555 29.58 22.08 14.64
CA ASN A 555 28.15 21.74 14.62
C ASN A 555 27.40 22.25 15.87
N LYS A 556 26.20 21.70 16.13
CA LYS A 556 25.30 22.12 17.21
C LYS A 556 25.02 21.01 18.22
N ILE A 557 25.89 20.00 18.29
CA ILE A 557 25.67 18.82 19.14
C ILE A 557 25.78 19.25 20.61
N THR A 558 24.82 18.84 21.44
CA THR A 558 24.74 19.23 22.86
C THR A 558 24.99 18.08 23.84
N GLU A 559 24.78 16.84 23.40
CA GLU A 559 24.97 15.66 24.23
C GLU A 559 25.53 14.48 23.43
N LEU A 560 26.36 13.65 24.06
CA LEU A 560 26.87 12.40 23.48
C LEU A 560 26.45 11.21 24.36
N PRO A 561 25.66 10.24 23.85
CA PRO A 561 25.21 9.11 24.66
C PRO A 561 26.30 8.06 24.91
N HIS A 562 26.21 7.33 26.03
CA HIS A 562 27.21 6.33 26.45
C HIS A 562 27.47 5.24 25.40
N ASN A 563 26.44 4.86 24.64
CA ASN A 563 26.49 3.78 23.66
C ASN A 563 26.79 4.26 22.23
N LEU A 564 27.10 5.55 22.02
CA LEU A 564 27.25 6.17 20.70
C LEU A 564 28.15 5.36 19.76
N PHE A 565 29.27 4.87 20.27
CA PHE A 565 30.28 4.14 19.49
C PHE A 565 30.31 2.64 19.77
N LYS A 566 29.29 2.08 20.43
CA LYS A 566 29.27 0.68 20.87
C LYS A 566 29.55 -0.31 19.73
N ASN A 567 29.11 0.01 18.51
CA ASN A 567 29.21 -0.85 17.33
C ASN A 567 30.48 -0.62 16.49
N ASN A 568 31.37 0.28 16.91
CA ASN A 568 32.53 0.74 16.12
C ASN A 568 33.85 0.47 16.87
N PRO A 569 34.25 -0.81 17.07
CA PRO A 569 35.41 -1.18 17.90
C PRO A 569 36.76 -0.76 17.30
N HIS A 570 36.78 -0.36 16.03
CA HIS A 570 37.99 -0.01 15.28
C HIS A 570 38.29 1.49 15.25
N LEU A 571 37.54 2.31 16.00
CA LEU A 571 37.76 3.76 16.06
C LEU A 571 39.16 4.10 16.62
N ILE A 572 39.83 5.01 15.90
CA ILE A 572 41.17 5.53 16.17
C ILE A 572 41.08 7.01 16.56
N LYS A 573 40.22 7.77 15.86
CA LYS A 573 40.06 9.21 16.04
C LYS A 573 38.59 9.63 16.12
N VAL A 574 38.28 10.51 17.05
CA VAL A 574 36.98 11.16 17.22
C VAL A 574 37.18 12.65 17.44
N ASP A 575 36.52 13.48 16.63
CA ASP A 575 36.61 14.93 16.68
C ASP A 575 35.21 15.57 16.74
N PHE A 576 34.93 16.29 17.82
CA PHE A 576 33.74 17.12 18.00
C PHE A 576 34.14 18.53 18.44
N GLU A 577 35.27 19.05 17.96
CA GLU A 577 35.66 20.43 18.20
C GLU A 577 34.56 21.43 17.80
N ASP A 578 34.47 22.56 18.51
CA ASP A 578 33.55 23.66 18.21
C ASP A 578 32.07 23.21 18.13
N ASN A 579 31.60 22.56 19.18
CA ASN A 579 30.21 22.14 19.34
C ASN A 579 29.61 22.72 20.63
N TRP A 580 28.36 22.36 20.93
CA TRP A 580 27.66 22.88 22.10
C TRP A 580 27.53 21.84 23.22
N ILE A 581 28.47 20.89 23.29
CA ILE A 581 28.37 19.73 24.16
C ILE A 581 28.41 20.16 25.62
N LYS A 582 27.39 19.74 26.38
CA LYS A 582 27.22 19.96 27.82
C LYS A 582 27.28 18.66 28.62
N HIS A 583 26.87 17.56 27.99
CA HIS A 583 26.66 16.28 28.66
C HIS A 583 27.27 15.15 27.85
N ILE A 584 28.04 14.28 28.51
CA ILE A 584 28.61 13.09 27.91
C ILE A 584 28.23 11.89 28.78
N GLY A 585 27.69 10.85 28.15
CA GLY A 585 27.35 9.59 28.80
C GLY A 585 28.57 8.92 29.40
N HIS A 586 28.37 8.20 30.49
CA HIS A 586 29.45 7.45 31.10
C HIS A 586 30.03 6.45 30.12
N GLU A 587 31.30 6.12 30.27
CA GLU A 587 31.92 5.03 29.54
C GLU A 587 31.99 5.14 28.01
N ILE A 588 31.57 6.25 27.40
CA ILE A 588 31.51 6.44 25.93
C ILE A 588 32.81 6.07 25.18
N PHE A 589 33.97 6.26 25.82
CA PHE A 589 35.30 5.96 25.25
C PHE A 589 36.03 4.79 25.93
N THR A 590 35.43 4.18 26.95
CA THR A 590 36.14 3.22 27.82
C THR A 590 36.43 1.88 27.16
N HIS A 591 35.60 1.49 26.18
CA HIS A 591 35.70 0.20 25.49
C HIS A 591 36.50 0.28 24.16
N HIS A 592 36.98 1.47 23.78
CA HIS A 592 37.67 1.72 22.50
C HIS A 592 39.20 1.75 22.68
N LYS A 593 39.80 0.57 22.69
CA LYS A 593 41.25 0.41 22.94
C LYS A 593 42.13 1.13 21.91
N ASN A 594 41.69 1.18 20.65
CA ASN A 594 42.43 1.79 19.54
C ASN A 594 42.28 3.33 19.45
N LEU A 595 41.31 3.91 20.18
CA LEU A 595 41.03 5.34 20.16
C LEU A 595 42.18 6.09 20.83
N ASN A 596 42.91 6.92 20.09
CA ASN A 596 44.08 7.64 20.61
C ASN A 596 44.06 9.15 20.31
N GLN A 597 43.09 9.62 19.51
CA GLN A 597 42.88 11.03 19.23
C GLN A 597 41.42 11.38 19.55
N ILE A 598 41.22 12.15 20.62
CA ILE A 598 39.90 12.66 21.05
C ILE A 598 40.01 14.17 21.11
N ASN A 599 39.25 14.86 20.26
CA ASN A 599 39.20 16.32 20.25
C ASN A 599 37.79 16.79 20.61
N LEU A 600 37.68 17.54 21.71
CA LEU A 600 36.44 18.13 22.22
C LEU A 600 36.65 19.61 22.54
N VAL A 601 37.67 20.24 21.95
CA VAL A 601 38.00 21.66 22.19
C VAL A 601 36.79 22.54 21.84
N ASP A 602 36.67 23.66 22.55
CA ASP A 602 35.65 24.69 22.29
C ASP A 602 34.21 24.17 22.35
N ASN A 603 33.95 23.32 23.34
CA ASN A 603 32.61 22.89 23.75
C ASN A 603 32.17 23.58 25.05
N VAL A 604 30.86 23.59 25.33
CA VAL A 604 30.33 24.27 26.53
C VAL A 604 30.93 23.70 27.82
N CYS A 605 31.08 22.39 27.91
CA CYS A 605 31.64 21.72 29.08
C CYS A 605 33.18 21.59 29.04
N ILE A 606 33.86 21.96 27.95
CA ILE A 606 35.32 21.81 27.80
C ILE A 606 35.93 23.06 27.16
N SER A 607 36.67 23.84 27.95
CA SER A 607 37.44 24.99 27.43
C SER A 607 38.79 24.56 26.85
N SER A 608 39.27 25.27 25.82
CA SER A 608 40.57 25.08 25.13
C SER A 608 41.82 25.01 26.03
N ARG A 609 41.72 25.38 27.32
CA ARG A 609 42.80 25.26 28.31
C ARG A 609 42.99 23.84 28.89
N ILE A 610 41.97 22.97 28.82
CA ILE A 610 41.98 21.65 29.47
C ILE A 610 42.70 20.59 28.61
N LEU A 611 42.64 20.70 27.29
CA LEU A 611 42.99 19.61 26.37
C LEU A 611 44.45 19.56 25.90
N ARG A 612 45.26 20.61 26.15
CA ARG A 612 46.65 20.66 25.64
C ARG A 612 47.69 19.92 26.51
N LYS A 613 47.31 19.24 27.60
CA LYS A 613 48.27 18.71 28.59
C LYS A 613 48.00 17.33 29.22
N SER A 614 46.97 16.57 28.86
CA SER A 614 46.63 15.31 29.54
C SER A 614 46.92 14.04 28.74
N GLU A 615 47.48 13.01 29.39
CA GLU A 615 47.50 11.63 28.89
C GLU A 615 46.06 11.06 28.80
N LYS A 616 45.81 10.05 27.94
CA LYS A 616 44.46 9.49 27.65
C LYS A 616 43.59 9.23 28.90
N SER A 617 44.20 8.74 29.99
CA SER A 617 43.50 8.45 31.25
C SER A 617 43.02 9.72 31.98
N GLN A 618 43.82 10.79 31.92
CA GLN A 618 43.48 12.08 32.52
C GLN A 618 42.42 12.80 31.69
N LEU A 619 42.47 12.67 30.35
CA LEU A 619 41.46 13.21 29.45
C LEU A 619 40.06 12.62 29.71
N ILE A 620 39.95 11.30 29.86
CA ILE A 620 38.65 10.63 30.16
C ILE A 620 38.11 11.08 31.51
N TYR A 621 38.98 11.20 32.52
CA TYR A 621 38.60 11.71 33.84
C TYR A 621 38.11 13.16 33.78
N ASP A 622 38.84 14.04 33.07
CA ASP A 622 38.47 15.44 32.92
C ASP A 622 37.14 15.59 32.16
N ILE A 623 36.85 14.73 31.17
CA ILE A 623 35.56 14.67 30.50
C ILE A 623 34.44 14.29 31.47
N MET A 624 34.63 13.25 32.28
CA MET A 624 33.63 12.80 33.26
C MET A 624 33.31 13.87 34.31
N VAL A 625 34.32 14.65 34.73
CA VAL A 625 34.14 15.71 35.73
C VAL A 625 33.47 16.94 35.13
N ASN A 626 33.89 17.36 33.93
CA ASN A 626 33.44 18.63 33.37
C ASN A 626 32.16 18.51 32.52
N CYS A 627 31.89 17.34 31.93
CA CYS A 627 30.72 17.06 31.09
C CYS A 627 29.83 15.97 31.68
N PRO A 628 29.27 16.15 32.90
CA PRO A 628 28.47 15.12 33.54
C PRO A 628 27.24 14.76 32.68
N PRO A 629 26.82 13.48 32.65
CA PRO A 629 25.64 13.08 31.89
C PRO A 629 24.38 13.76 32.38
N SER A 630 23.44 14.00 31.47
CA SER A 630 22.10 14.48 31.82
C SER A 630 21.29 13.36 32.49
N LEU A 631 20.21 13.71 33.20
CA LEU A 631 19.30 12.72 33.79
C LEU A 631 18.78 11.72 32.73
N LYS A 632 18.48 12.21 31.53
CA LYS A 632 18.05 11.41 30.39
C LYS A 632 19.13 10.42 29.92
N LEU A 633 20.40 10.82 29.91
CA LEU A 633 21.50 9.91 29.58
C LEU A 633 21.68 8.83 30.64
N LEU A 634 21.58 9.19 31.92
CA LEU A 634 21.65 8.25 33.04
C LEU A 634 20.51 7.22 33.00
N GLU A 635 19.28 7.65 32.70
CA GLU A 635 18.15 6.74 32.53
C GLU A 635 18.39 5.73 31.40
N ASN A 636 18.90 6.19 30.25
CA ASN A 636 19.24 5.32 29.14
C ASN A 636 20.38 4.34 29.48
N GLU A 637 21.38 4.77 30.24
CA GLU A 637 22.46 3.91 30.74
C GLU A 637 21.93 2.79 31.66
N ILE A 638 20.98 3.12 32.54
CA ILE A 638 20.36 2.14 33.45
C ILE A 638 19.57 1.10 32.65
N LEU A 639 18.79 1.54 31.67
CA LEU A 639 18.01 0.64 30.81
C LEU A 639 18.88 -0.27 29.94
N ASP A 640 20.04 0.22 29.48
CA ASP A 640 20.98 -0.57 28.70
C ASP A 640 21.80 -1.57 29.54
N SER A 641 21.79 -1.44 30.87
CA SER A 641 22.55 -2.27 31.80
C SER A 641 22.16 -3.76 31.71
N GLU A 642 23.15 -4.63 31.56
CA GLU A 642 22.99 -6.10 31.62
C GLU A 642 22.31 -6.56 32.92
N ARG A 643 22.52 -5.82 34.01
CA ARG A 643 21.86 -6.11 35.29
C ARG A 643 20.35 -5.91 35.20
N PHE A 644 19.90 -4.82 34.59
CA PHE A 644 18.47 -4.54 34.39
C PHE A 644 17.82 -5.59 33.47
N LYS A 645 18.49 -5.94 32.37
CA LYS A 645 18.02 -6.98 31.44
C LYS A 645 17.90 -8.35 32.12
N THR A 646 18.87 -8.71 32.95
CA THR A 646 18.86 -9.98 33.70
C THR A 646 17.71 -10.04 34.71
N GLU A 647 17.47 -8.96 35.46
CA GLU A 647 16.35 -8.91 36.42
C GLU A 647 14.99 -8.93 35.70
N PHE A 648 14.87 -8.28 34.55
CA PHE A 648 13.65 -8.31 33.74
C PHE A 648 13.34 -9.72 33.21
N LEU A 649 14.34 -10.41 32.65
CA LEU A 649 14.19 -11.79 32.15
C LEU A 649 13.80 -12.77 33.28
N LYS A 650 14.31 -12.56 34.49
CA LYS A 650 13.95 -13.37 35.66
C LYS A 650 12.48 -13.21 36.04
N ILE A 651 11.94 -11.99 35.99
CA ILE A 651 10.52 -11.70 36.27
C ILE A 651 9.62 -12.33 35.20
N GLU A 652 10.05 -12.31 33.94
CA GLU A 652 9.33 -12.95 32.83
C GLU A 652 9.28 -14.47 32.99
N GLU A 653 10.40 -15.10 33.35
CA GLU A 653 10.49 -16.54 33.60
C GLU A 653 9.63 -16.99 34.79
N GLU A 654 9.60 -16.23 35.89
CA GLU A 654 8.73 -16.51 37.05
C GLU A 654 7.24 -16.50 36.66
N LYS A 655 6.81 -15.54 35.84
CA LYS A 655 5.41 -15.47 35.35
C LYS A 655 5.06 -16.62 34.42
N ILE A 656 5.96 -16.99 33.51
CA ILE A 656 5.76 -18.11 32.58
C ILE A 656 5.62 -19.43 33.35
N ASN A 657 6.43 -19.64 34.38
CA ASN A 657 6.35 -20.85 35.20
C ASN A 657 5.05 -20.93 36.02
N GLN A 658 4.54 -19.80 36.51
CA GLN A 658 3.24 -19.75 37.19
C GLN A 658 2.09 -20.15 36.26
N LEU A 659 2.09 -19.68 35.01
CA LEU A 659 1.11 -20.05 33.99
C LEU A 659 1.15 -21.53 33.63
N LYS A 660 2.35 -22.11 33.48
CA LYS A 660 2.51 -23.56 33.22
C LYS A 660 1.90 -24.43 34.33
N SER A 661 2.13 -24.06 35.59
CA SER A 661 1.58 -24.80 36.73
C SER A 661 0.04 -24.76 36.75
N GLN A 662 -0.57 -23.62 36.38
CA GLN A 662 -2.02 -23.51 36.27
C GLN A 662 -2.59 -24.39 35.16
N ILE A 663 -1.90 -24.50 34.02
CA ILE A 663 -2.28 -25.37 32.90
C ILE A 663 -2.25 -26.85 33.34
N GLU A 664 -1.19 -27.28 34.00
CA GLU A 664 -1.06 -28.67 34.50
C GLU A 664 -2.18 -29.04 35.48
N GLU A 665 -2.58 -28.09 36.34
CA GLU A 665 -3.71 -28.31 37.27
C GLU A 665 -5.05 -28.42 36.54
N ILE A 666 -5.27 -27.61 35.51
CA ILE A 666 -6.48 -27.68 34.67
C ILE A 666 -6.52 -29.02 33.94
N GLU A 667 -5.42 -29.47 33.35
CA GLU A 667 -5.35 -30.77 32.68
C GLU A 667 -5.62 -31.94 33.63
N ARG A 668 -5.12 -31.86 34.88
CA ARG A 668 -5.42 -32.86 35.90
C ARG A 668 -6.91 -32.93 36.21
N LYS A 669 -7.56 -31.78 36.40
CA LYS A 669 -9.02 -31.71 36.64
C LYS A 669 -9.83 -32.25 35.47
N ILE A 670 -9.39 -31.97 34.23
CA ILE A 670 -10.03 -32.53 33.02
C ILE A 670 -9.90 -34.06 32.99
N ARG A 671 -8.73 -34.61 33.34
CA ARG A 671 -8.53 -36.08 33.42
C ARG A 671 -9.44 -36.73 34.46
N GLU A 672 -9.54 -36.13 35.65
CA GLU A 672 -10.44 -36.61 36.72
C GLU A 672 -11.91 -36.60 36.29
N MET A 673 -12.36 -35.56 35.58
CA MET A 673 -13.72 -35.47 35.03
C MET A 673 -14.02 -36.46 33.90
N ILE A 674 -13.00 -37.00 33.23
CA ILE A 674 -13.16 -38.02 32.17
C ILE A 674 -13.24 -39.43 32.78
N GLU A 675 -12.63 -39.64 33.96
CA GLU A 675 -12.66 -40.92 34.68
C GLU A 675 -13.93 -41.13 35.52
N GLU A 676 -14.60 -40.05 35.93
CA GLU A 676 -15.96 -40.06 36.53
C GLU A 676 -17.07 -40.23 35.48
#